data_AF-A0A650M7P4-F1
#
_entry.id   AF-A0A650M7P4-F1
#
_cell.length_a   1.000
_cell.length_b   1.000
_cell.length_c   1.000
_cell.angle_alpha   90.00
_cell.angle_beta   90.00
_cell.angle_gamma   90.00
#
_symmetry.space_group_name_H-M   'P 1'
#
loop_
_entity.id
_entity.type
_entity.pdbx_description
1 polymer ?
#
loop_
_entity_poly.entity_id
_entity_poly.type
_entity_poly.pdbx_seq_one_letter_code
_entity_poly.pdbx_strand_id
1 'polypeptide(L)'
;MIKKRFKKLTSCVMAGSIITSLIGPTNVFAQDMNQNVQAITNSENQAQVKVKERTSVHDPSIVKDGDTYYVFGSHIEAAKSTDLQNWTKFTNNYTTPNNVLFGDLSKNLAGSFAWAGENDSDSKGGFSVWAPNVFWNADYVNDNGTKGAYMIYYCTSSTYKRSAIGYAVSQNIEGPYTYVDTIMYSGFTTGDSYDTGSKINTNYLNTNIKELIDNGTLTGSNSKWFTSNGAYNTSYSPNAIDPELFYDSEGTLWMTYGSWSGGVYILKVDKSTGKVIYPGKDENSDSGNITDRYFGTRISGGYTKSGEGAKVVYDKETGYYYLYVSYAGLAAKGGYNIRLFRSKSSEGPYLDAAGNNAVLPGNVDNAYSGIKLIGNYKFDCLDVGYKAAGHNSSFIDSDGQMYLVYHTRFNNGTEEHQVRVHQMFINEEGWPVVAPYEYSGDKISEDGYSKDEVVGYYQFINHGNSNSSAMIDTLNVELKEDYTVSGDVSGTWSMKDDSYFMNVTIDGVTYKGVFFKQQDESKYVSKVMTFTALGSNNECIWGSKLELKDSEAVQYAGNDLEAKIPSSTKSDITLPTVGAYNTTISWYSSNPSVLDSEGVISRTANDEIITLTAKISKGESVYNKTFNVVVKGKLEKIDLEPTYKYDFDTLNESNEVLNSGIKDGSTILVGSASILDDKNRGKVLSISNEKGAIKENYLALPSDTFSGIINKGYTIGMWVNVDTTDPNYFEHSVLFEGNGGGQDKYPVTRISANLFSRINSNGAWADATEISKPLKANTWQYVTYTVNSEGIAVYVDGDEVGSAKGNLTACFADDFLSNMTDVRVGSGNIWGDADISSAKFDNVSVYDTALTDQQVEALYNEEVSSKPEEPSNPSEGNGISFNYKVDEAWENYVKSTVKLTNTSDKTISNWALKADFDGEITQIWNASIASHDGNSYIIKNSGWPQDITTGAAVEFGFIASYEGEKAPEITKYSIVSSEQRVEDDQYKVDFSKSSEWDNGFNGELVINNNGNTPIENWVIEFDYKDTIESIWNAEIVSHKGDHYVIKGKSHNANIKAENSVSFGFEGVPIEGGKSTEVPENYSLSEVTY
;
A
#
# COMPACT_ATOMS: atom_id res chain seq x y z
N MET A 1 -27.64 27.99 65.57
CA MET A 1 -29.11 27.90 65.60
C MET A 1 -29.50 26.65 64.79
N ILE A 2 -30.22 25.65 65.32
CA ILE A 2 -31.70 25.54 65.52
C ILE A 2 -32.44 25.31 64.18
N LYS A 3 -33.28 24.26 63.96
CA LYS A 3 -33.74 23.11 64.80
C LYS A 3 -34.23 21.89 63.96
N LYS A 4 -33.68 20.68 64.20
CA LYS A 4 -34.26 19.34 63.84
C LYS A 4 -34.33 19.10 62.30
N ARG A 5 -34.76 17.97 61.71
CA ARG A 5 -35.42 16.68 62.10
C ARG A 5 -34.84 15.53 61.23
N PHE A 6 -34.88 14.23 61.54
CA PHE A 6 -35.04 13.49 62.81
C PHE A 6 -34.61 12.01 62.65
N LYS A 7 -33.74 11.47 63.55
CA LYS A 7 -33.70 10.09 64.14
C LYS A 7 -33.67 8.84 63.21
N LYS A 8 -33.03 7.69 63.52
CA LYS A 8 -32.42 7.01 64.71
C LYS A 8 -31.55 5.83 64.14
N LEU A 9 -30.63 5.09 64.80
CA LEU A 9 -29.77 5.17 66.01
C LEU A 9 -28.83 3.92 66.04
N THR A 10 -27.69 3.98 66.77
CA THR A 10 -26.92 2.85 67.39
C THR A 10 -26.26 1.79 66.46
N SER A 11 -24.93 1.53 66.47
CA SER A 11 -24.00 1.05 67.54
C SER A 11 -23.99 -0.50 67.71
N CYS A 12 -22.89 -1.22 68.01
CA CYS A 12 -21.49 -0.85 68.29
C CYS A 12 -20.52 -2.08 68.33
N VAL A 13 -19.19 -1.83 68.22
CA VAL A 13 -18.07 -2.45 68.98
C VAL A 13 -17.48 -3.87 68.64
N MET A 14 -16.19 -3.83 68.22
CA MET A 14 -14.99 -4.68 68.49
C MET A 14 -14.83 -6.18 68.13
N ALA A 15 -13.56 -6.50 67.80
CA ALA A 15 -12.84 -7.79 67.67
C ALA A 15 -13.27 -8.74 66.52
N GLY A 16 -12.38 -9.45 65.81
CA GLY A 16 -10.90 -9.54 65.86
C GLY A 16 -10.41 -10.97 66.08
N SER A 17 -9.83 -11.65 65.08
CA SER A 17 -8.38 -11.91 64.96
C SER A 17 -8.00 -12.64 63.65
N ILE A 18 -6.86 -12.25 63.05
CA ILE A 18 -5.74 -13.06 62.47
C ILE A 18 -6.13 -14.45 61.85
N ILE A 19 -5.89 -14.73 60.56
CA ILE A 19 -4.63 -15.29 59.99
C ILE A 19 -4.54 -15.11 58.44
N THR A 20 -3.30 -15.11 57.94
CA THR A 20 -2.72 -15.07 56.55
C THR A 20 -3.34 -16.03 55.50
N SER A 21 -3.19 -15.88 54.16
CA SER A 21 -2.41 -14.93 53.29
C SER A 21 -2.74 -15.10 51.79
N LEU A 22 -2.25 -14.18 50.94
CA LEU A 22 -1.87 -14.35 49.51
C LEU A 22 -2.97 -14.69 48.48
N ILE A 23 -3.68 -13.65 48.01
CA ILE A 23 -4.00 -13.46 46.57
C ILE A 23 -3.81 -11.95 46.28
N GLY A 24 -3.11 -11.60 45.20
CA GLY A 24 -2.99 -10.21 44.73
C GLY A 24 -3.94 -9.92 43.56
N PRO A 25 -4.58 -8.75 43.50
CA PRO A 25 -5.48 -8.40 42.39
C PRO A 25 -4.69 -7.95 41.15
N THR A 26 -4.94 -8.60 40.02
CA THR A 26 -4.54 -8.14 38.69
C THR A 26 -5.53 -7.09 38.14
N ASN A 27 -5.20 -6.52 36.98
CA ASN A 27 -6.09 -5.75 36.09
C ASN A 27 -6.51 -4.33 36.53
N VAL A 28 -5.54 -3.41 36.67
CA VAL A 28 -5.72 -1.97 36.34
C VAL A 28 -4.47 -1.41 35.63
N PHE A 29 -4.21 -1.84 34.39
CA PHE A 29 -3.16 -1.25 33.53
C PHE A 29 -3.53 -1.37 32.05
N ALA A 30 -4.34 -0.42 31.55
CA ALA A 30 -4.69 -0.32 30.12
C ALA A 30 -5.21 1.09 29.73
N GLN A 31 -4.58 2.17 30.23
CA GLN A 31 -4.94 3.54 29.77
C GLN A 31 -3.86 4.63 29.92
N ASP A 32 -2.89 4.51 30.83
CA ASP A 32 -1.91 5.60 31.13
C ASP A 32 -0.55 5.50 30.38
N MET A 33 -0.33 4.53 29.49
CA MET A 33 0.97 4.39 28.82
C MET A 33 1.20 5.34 27.63
N ASN A 34 0.15 5.99 27.11
CA ASN A 34 0.24 6.77 25.85
C ASN A 34 0.30 8.30 26.04
N GLN A 35 0.83 8.79 27.18
CA GLN A 35 1.11 10.22 27.41
C GLN A 35 2.58 10.56 27.73
N ASN A 36 3.41 9.58 28.06
CA ASN A 36 4.76 9.83 28.61
C ASN A 36 5.91 9.86 27.58
N VAL A 37 5.61 10.01 26.28
CA VAL A 37 6.62 10.40 25.27
C VAL A 37 6.69 11.94 25.12
N GLN A 38 5.65 12.68 25.54
CA GLN A 38 5.62 14.16 25.49
C GLN A 38 5.96 14.85 26.83
N ALA A 39 7.11 14.58 27.45
CA ALA A 39 7.71 15.49 28.45
C ALA A 39 9.16 15.15 28.94
N ILE A 40 10.11 14.77 28.07
CA ILE A 40 11.56 14.79 28.45
C ILE A 40 12.42 15.51 27.40
N THR A 41 12.04 16.74 27.06
CA THR A 41 13.00 17.77 26.60
C THR A 41 13.58 18.51 27.83
N ASN A 42 14.53 19.44 27.61
CA ASN A 42 15.07 20.30 28.66
C ASN A 42 14.03 21.37 29.11
N SER A 43 13.01 20.92 29.84
CA SER A 43 11.78 21.67 30.15
C SER A 43 11.96 22.89 31.06
N GLU A 44 13.15 23.10 31.64
CA GLU A 44 13.44 24.25 32.51
C GLU A 44 13.87 25.54 31.77
N ASN A 45 14.18 25.51 30.45
CA ASN A 45 14.63 26.74 29.73
C ASN A 45 14.32 26.85 28.21
N GLN A 46 13.72 25.86 27.53
CA GLN A 46 13.41 26.00 26.10
C GLN A 46 12.18 26.89 25.83
N ALA A 47 12.28 27.77 24.82
CA ALA A 47 11.19 28.65 24.40
C ALA A 47 10.11 27.87 23.63
N GLN A 48 8.84 28.17 23.91
CA GLN A 48 7.68 27.61 23.19
C GLN A 48 7.34 28.42 21.94
N VAL A 49 6.81 27.76 20.90
CA VAL A 49 6.27 28.42 19.70
C VAL A 49 4.93 29.07 20.04
N LYS A 50 4.61 30.23 19.45
CA LYS A 50 3.23 30.78 19.53
C LYS A 50 2.30 29.84 18.76
N VAL A 51 1.27 29.31 19.44
CA VAL A 51 0.22 28.52 18.79
C VAL A 51 -0.41 29.32 17.64
N LYS A 52 -0.39 28.76 16.42
CA LYS A 52 -1.01 29.33 15.21
C LYS A 52 -2.54 29.32 15.34
N GLU A 53 -3.20 30.44 15.01
CA GLU A 53 -4.66 30.55 15.04
C GLU A 53 -5.28 29.78 13.85
N ARG A 54 -5.90 28.63 14.15
CA ARG A 54 -6.46 27.70 13.14
C ARG A 54 -7.88 28.05 12.73
N THR A 55 -8.25 27.69 11.50
CA THR A 55 -9.62 27.80 10.98
C THR A 55 -10.01 26.55 10.19
N SER A 56 -11.30 26.21 10.23
CA SER A 56 -11.92 25.21 9.36
C SER A 56 -12.64 25.92 8.21
N VAL A 57 -11.98 25.91 7.05
CA VAL A 57 -12.53 26.23 5.73
C VAL A 57 -12.22 25.00 4.88
N HIS A 58 -13.25 24.41 4.28
CA HIS A 58 -13.12 23.26 3.37
C HIS A 58 -12.92 23.83 1.96
N ASP A 59 -12.11 23.18 1.13
CA ASP A 59 -11.83 23.62 -0.26
C ASP A 59 -11.30 25.07 -0.37
N PRO A 60 -10.19 25.43 0.32
CA PRO A 60 -9.74 26.81 0.44
C PRO A 60 -9.06 27.35 -0.84
N SER A 61 -9.78 28.17 -1.59
CA SER A 61 -9.23 28.98 -2.69
C SER A 61 -8.62 30.28 -2.17
N ILE A 62 -7.31 30.45 -2.37
CA ILE A 62 -6.49 31.58 -1.88
C ILE A 62 -6.52 32.79 -2.83
N VAL A 63 -6.64 33.98 -2.26
CA VAL A 63 -6.52 35.27 -2.95
C VAL A 63 -5.91 36.32 -2.02
N LYS A 64 -5.27 37.35 -2.58
CA LYS A 64 -4.64 38.45 -1.81
C LYS A 64 -5.25 39.80 -2.20
N ASP A 65 -5.58 40.61 -1.20
CA ASP A 65 -5.98 42.01 -1.35
C ASP A 65 -5.13 42.89 -0.43
N GLY A 66 -4.34 43.79 -1.05
CA GLY A 66 -3.28 44.54 -0.37
C GLY A 66 -2.33 43.60 0.39
N ASP A 67 -2.18 43.84 1.69
CA ASP A 67 -1.35 43.06 2.61
C ASP A 67 -2.11 41.89 3.28
N THR A 68 -3.35 41.59 2.86
CA THR A 68 -4.21 40.57 3.48
C THR A 68 -4.50 39.41 2.52
N TYR A 69 -4.24 38.19 2.98
CA TYR A 69 -4.60 36.94 2.31
C TYR A 69 -5.99 36.49 2.78
N TYR A 70 -6.81 35.99 1.86
CA TYR A 70 -8.13 35.44 2.11
C TYR A 70 -8.22 34.02 1.54
N VAL A 71 -8.80 33.10 2.29
CA VAL A 71 -9.28 31.82 1.76
C VAL A 71 -10.80 31.84 1.74
N PHE A 72 -11.38 31.49 0.58
CA PHE A 72 -12.81 31.23 0.42
C PHE A 72 -13.01 29.74 0.16
N GLY A 73 -14.10 29.16 0.66
CA GLY A 73 -14.31 27.72 0.60
C GLY A 73 -15.77 27.29 0.67
N SER A 74 -15.97 25.98 0.63
CA SER A 74 -17.28 25.33 0.70
C SER A 74 -18.08 25.74 1.93
N HIS A 75 -19.41 25.68 1.79
CA HIS A 75 -20.40 26.01 2.81
C HIS A 75 -20.46 27.51 3.16
N ILE A 76 -19.99 28.36 2.23
CA ILE A 76 -19.96 29.82 2.37
C ILE A 76 -19.07 30.21 3.58
N GLU A 77 -17.90 29.58 3.64
CA GLU A 77 -16.91 29.80 4.69
C GLU A 77 -15.68 30.52 4.15
N ALA A 78 -15.23 31.55 4.84
CA ALA A 78 -14.04 32.31 4.46
C ALA A 78 -13.31 32.86 5.68
N ALA A 79 -11.98 32.95 5.56
CA ALA A 79 -11.09 33.42 6.60
C ALA A 79 -9.97 34.27 6.00
N LYS A 80 -9.36 35.14 6.82
CA LYS A 80 -8.30 36.05 6.40
C LYS A 80 -7.10 36.05 7.36
N SER A 81 -5.93 36.37 6.81
CA SER A 81 -4.63 36.37 7.48
C SER A 81 -3.73 37.46 6.89
N THR A 82 -2.76 37.95 7.65
CA THR A 82 -1.69 38.83 7.14
C THR A 82 -0.31 38.16 7.16
N ASP A 83 -0.22 36.88 7.56
CA ASP A 83 1.03 36.15 7.75
C ASP A 83 0.99 34.68 7.26
N LEU A 84 -0.11 34.28 6.61
CA LEU A 84 -0.46 32.92 6.16
C LEU A 84 -0.56 31.85 7.28
N GLN A 85 -0.39 32.23 8.55
CA GLN A 85 -0.27 31.33 9.69
C GLN A 85 -1.43 31.46 10.69
N ASN A 86 -1.86 32.69 10.96
CA ASN A 86 -2.95 33.01 11.88
C ASN A 86 -4.18 33.44 11.08
N TRP A 87 -5.28 32.70 11.20
CA TRP A 87 -6.46 32.81 10.33
C TRP A 87 -7.73 33.18 11.11
N THR A 88 -8.30 34.34 10.82
CA THR A 88 -9.58 34.80 11.39
C THR A 88 -10.73 34.53 10.41
N LYS A 89 -11.68 33.67 10.79
CA LYS A 89 -12.95 33.48 10.08
C LYS A 89 -13.85 34.72 10.22
N PHE A 90 -14.49 35.14 9.13
CA PHE A 90 -15.41 36.30 9.11
C PHE A 90 -16.82 35.99 8.59
N THR A 91 -17.05 34.75 8.11
CA THR A 91 -18.33 34.26 7.58
C THR A 91 -19.27 33.71 8.63
N ASN A 92 -20.53 33.48 8.24
CA ASN A 92 -21.59 32.89 9.06
C ASN A 92 -22.23 31.64 8.43
N ASN A 93 -21.46 30.87 7.63
CA ASN A 93 -21.89 29.62 6.99
C ASN A 93 -23.19 29.83 6.15
N TYR A 94 -24.09 28.85 6.04
CA TYR A 94 -25.37 28.98 5.33
C TYR A 94 -26.44 29.86 6.02
N THR A 95 -26.09 30.71 7.00
CA THR A 95 -27.06 31.59 7.66
C THR A 95 -27.74 32.50 6.63
N THR A 96 -29.07 32.48 6.55
CA THR A 96 -29.84 33.31 5.61
C THR A 96 -31.25 33.62 6.16
N PRO A 97 -31.83 34.81 5.91
CA PRO A 97 -31.18 35.99 5.33
C PRO A 97 -30.14 36.61 6.27
N ASN A 98 -29.35 37.55 5.75
CA ASN A 98 -28.13 38.11 6.35
C ASN A 98 -26.92 37.16 6.33
N ASN A 99 -26.77 36.40 5.22
CA ASN A 99 -25.52 35.75 4.87
C ASN A 99 -24.43 36.82 4.60
N VAL A 100 -23.20 36.61 5.10
CA VAL A 100 -22.10 37.58 4.93
C VAL A 100 -21.73 37.76 3.46
N LEU A 101 -21.57 36.67 2.70
CA LEU A 101 -21.15 36.74 1.30
C LEU A 101 -22.31 36.97 0.33
N PHE A 102 -23.54 36.54 0.64
CA PHE A 102 -24.66 36.55 -0.33
C PHE A 102 -25.97 37.21 0.15
N GLY A 103 -26.03 37.79 1.35
CA GLY A 103 -27.21 38.50 1.86
C GLY A 103 -28.44 37.60 2.08
N ASP A 104 -29.39 37.62 1.14
CA ASP A 104 -30.57 36.73 1.14
C ASP A 104 -30.29 35.57 0.17
N LEU A 105 -29.59 34.54 0.66
CA LEU A 105 -28.95 33.48 -0.14
C LEU A 105 -29.90 32.88 -1.19
N SER A 106 -31.09 32.46 -0.74
CA SER A 106 -32.15 31.85 -1.56
C SER A 106 -32.64 32.77 -2.69
N LYS A 107 -32.82 34.08 -2.42
CA LYS A 107 -33.24 35.04 -3.46
C LYS A 107 -32.10 35.46 -4.38
N ASN A 108 -30.88 35.56 -3.86
CA ASN A 108 -29.72 36.02 -4.61
C ASN A 108 -29.29 34.96 -5.63
N LEU A 109 -29.01 33.73 -5.18
CA LEU A 109 -28.51 32.65 -6.05
C LEU A 109 -29.65 31.81 -6.68
N ALA A 110 -30.87 32.35 -6.73
CA ALA A 110 -32.07 31.68 -7.23
C ALA A 110 -31.91 31.10 -8.65
N GLY A 111 -31.10 31.72 -9.51
CA GLY A 111 -30.80 31.23 -10.86
C GLY A 111 -30.05 29.90 -10.89
N SER A 112 -29.14 29.67 -9.92
CA SER A 112 -28.42 28.40 -9.77
C SER A 112 -29.25 27.38 -8.99
N PHE A 113 -29.95 27.82 -7.94
CA PHE A 113 -30.85 26.97 -7.14
C PHE A 113 -32.06 26.45 -7.90
N ALA A 114 -32.47 27.10 -8.99
CA ALA A 114 -33.47 26.57 -9.92
C ALA A 114 -33.05 25.24 -10.59
N TRP A 115 -31.76 24.87 -10.54
CA TRP A 115 -31.23 23.61 -11.05
C TRP A 115 -30.71 22.65 -9.98
N ALA A 116 -29.97 23.16 -8.98
CA ALA A 116 -29.33 22.33 -7.96
C ALA A 116 -28.97 23.11 -6.68
N GLY A 117 -28.93 22.41 -5.54
CA GLY A 117 -28.27 22.88 -4.30
C GLY A 117 -29.09 23.71 -3.32
N GLU A 118 -30.41 23.83 -3.47
CA GLU A 118 -31.32 24.31 -2.43
C GLU A 118 -32.42 23.27 -2.18
N ASN A 119 -32.41 22.65 -1.00
CA ASN A 119 -33.48 21.78 -0.50
C ASN A 119 -33.91 20.64 -1.46
N ASP A 120 -33.00 20.14 -2.29
CA ASP A 120 -33.29 19.24 -3.42
C ASP A 120 -32.31 18.04 -3.46
N SER A 121 -32.85 16.83 -3.66
CA SER A 121 -32.14 15.54 -3.58
C SER A 121 -31.18 15.47 -2.38
N ASP A 122 -29.85 15.49 -2.58
CA ASP A 122 -28.87 15.35 -1.50
C ASP A 122 -28.69 16.64 -0.68
N SER A 123 -29.08 17.81 -1.23
CA SER A 123 -29.11 19.11 -0.52
C SER A 123 -30.38 19.33 0.32
N LYS A 124 -31.26 18.32 0.41
CA LYS A 124 -32.57 18.41 1.04
C LYS A 124 -32.51 18.77 2.53
N GLY A 125 -33.28 19.79 2.90
CA GLY A 125 -33.29 20.39 4.24
C GLY A 125 -32.28 21.51 4.45
N GLY A 126 -31.43 21.83 3.46
CA GLY A 126 -30.43 22.89 3.55
C GLY A 126 -29.96 23.40 2.19
N PHE A 127 -28.67 23.70 2.11
CA PHE A 127 -28.00 24.22 0.92
C PHE A 127 -26.72 23.45 0.62
N SER A 128 -26.33 23.44 -0.66
CA SER A 128 -25.04 22.98 -1.16
C SER A 128 -24.45 24.07 -2.04
N VAL A 129 -23.56 24.88 -1.47
CA VAL A 129 -22.74 25.87 -2.19
C VAL A 129 -21.27 25.55 -1.87
N TRP A 130 -20.52 25.13 -2.88
CA TRP A 130 -19.21 24.48 -2.71
C TRP A 130 -18.10 25.17 -3.53
N ALA A 131 -16.85 24.85 -3.18
CA ALA A 131 -15.60 25.09 -3.90
C ALA A 131 -15.53 26.40 -4.71
N PRO A 132 -15.65 27.57 -4.07
CA PRO A 132 -15.63 28.85 -4.77
C PRO A 132 -14.22 29.37 -5.02
N ASN A 133 -13.95 29.89 -6.21
CA ASN A 133 -12.78 30.75 -6.46
C ASN A 133 -13.16 32.23 -6.41
N VAL A 134 -12.29 33.04 -5.79
CA VAL A 134 -12.40 34.51 -5.72
C VAL A 134 -11.17 35.16 -6.32
N PHE A 135 -11.37 36.16 -7.18
CA PHE A 135 -10.30 36.99 -7.72
C PHE A 135 -10.78 38.41 -8.07
N TRP A 136 -9.85 39.34 -8.21
CA TRP A 136 -10.13 40.67 -8.75
C TRP A 136 -10.06 40.66 -10.27
N ASN A 137 -11.16 41.03 -10.94
CA ASN A 137 -11.20 41.22 -12.38
C ASN A 137 -11.27 42.72 -12.70
N ALA A 138 -10.12 43.30 -13.09
CA ALA A 138 -10.02 44.70 -13.49
C ALA A 138 -10.77 45.06 -14.78
N ASP A 139 -11.09 44.07 -15.62
CA ASP A 139 -11.74 44.26 -16.92
C ASP A 139 -13.29 44.17 -16.85
N TYR A 140 -13.85 43.58 -15.79
CA TYR A 140 -15.28 43.36 -15.61
C TYR A 140 -16.07 44.68 -15.66
N VAL A 141 -17.16 44.72 -16.43
CA VAL A 141 -18.04 45.89 -16.56
C VAL A 141 -19.28 45.70 -15.68
N ASN A 142 -19.40 46.53 -14.65
CA ASN A 142 -20.54 46.55 -13.74
C ASN A 142 -21.78 47.20 -14.39
N ASP A 143 -22.98 46.94 -13.86
CA ASP A 143 -24.27 47.46 -14.36
C ASP A 143 -24.34 48.99 -14.52
N ASN A 144 -23.55 49.72 -13.71
CA ASN A 144 -23.43 51.17 -13.74
C ASN A 144 -22.43 51.69 -14.80
N GLY A 145 -21.78 50.81 -15.56
CA GLY A 145 -20.73 51.10 -16.54
C GLY A 145 -19.31 51.27 -15.99
N THR A 146 -19.06 51.10 -14.69
CA THR A 146 -17.69 51.15 -14.14
C THR A 146 -16.95 49.84 -14.34
N LYS A 147 -15.63 49.91 -14.55
CA LYS A 147 -14.76 48.72 -14.63
C LYS A 147 -14.19 48.31 -13.26
N GLY A 148 -13.95 47.01 -13.11
CA GLY A 148 -13.35 46.41 -11.92
C GLY A 148 -14.39 45.82 -10.99
N ALA A 149 -14.24 44.56 -10.59
CA ALA A 149 -15.00 43.92 -9.51
C ALA A 149 -14.23 42.73 -8.93
N TYR A 150 -14.49 42.40 -7.65
CA TYR A 150 -14.24 41.06 -7.14
C TYR A 150 -15.31 40.13 -7.71
N MET A 151 -14.87 38.99 -8.25
CA MET A 151 -15.73 37.94 -8.75
C MET A 151 -15.62 36.74 -7.83
N ILE A 152 -16.75 36.18 -7.42
CA ILE A 152 -16.82 34.84 -6.82
C ILE A 152 -17.51 33.90 -7.81
N TYR A 153 -16.77 32.92 -8.31
CA TYR A 153 -17.33 31.78 -9.01
C TYR A 153 -17.60 30.71 -7.96
N TYR A 154 -18.77 30.08 -8.01
CA TYR A 154 -19.20 29.07 -7.04
C TYR A 154 -19.96 27.98 -7.78
N CYS A 155 -20.12 26.81 -7.15
CA CYS A 155 -21.01 25.78 -7.67
C CYS A 155 -22.09 25.38 -6.67
N THR A 156 -23.25 24.97 -7.19
CA THR A 156 -24.35 24.38 -6.43
C THR A 156 -24.62 22.96 -6.91
N SER A 157 -24.98 22.04 -5.99
CA SER A 157 -25.08 20.61 -6.31
C SER A 157 -26.20 19.90 -5.55
N SER A 158 -26.93 19.02 -6.24
CA SER A 158 -28.03 18.22 -5.69
C SER A 158 -27.78 16.71 -5.75
N THR A 159 -26.85 16.24 -6.59
CA THR A 159 -26.40 14.85 -6.64
C THR A 159 -24.95 14.80 -7.13
N TYR A 160 -24.29 13.63 -7.03
CA TYR A 160 -22.94 13.34 -7.55
C TYR A 160 -22.64 13.75 -9.02
N LYS A 161 -23.66 14.15 -9.78
CA LYS A 161 -23.56 14.61 -11.16
C LYS A 161 -24.42 15.82 -11.50
N ARG A 162 -25.51 16.11 -10.77
CA ARG A 162 -26.39 17.27 -11.07
C ARG A 162 -25.97 18.48 -10.24
N SER A 163 -25.23 19.34 -10.92
CA SER A 163 -24.62 20.54 -10.38
C SER A 163 -24.68 21.67 -11.41
N ALA A 164 -24.39 22.89 -10.96
CA ALA A 164 -24.16 24.03 -11.84
C ALA A 164 -23.09 24.97 -11.27
N ILE A 165 -22.35 25.66 -12.14
CA ILE A 165 -21.44 26.75 -11.78
C ILE A 165 -22.13 28.07 -12.11
N GLY A 166 -22.16 28.98 -11.14
CA GLY A 166 -22.58 30.36 -11.30
C GLY A 166 -21.53 31.34 -10.79
N TYR A 167 -21.77 32.63 -11.00
CA TYR A 167 -20.90 33.67 -10.45
C TYR A 167 -21.67 34.89 -9.98
N ALA A 168 -21.07 35.56 -9.00
CA ALA A 168 -21.56 36.78 -8.38
C ALA A 168 -20.41 37.79 -8.25
N VAL A 169 -20.72 39.08 -8.15
CA VAL A 169 -19.72 40.16 -8.13
C VAL A 169 -19.91 41.13 -6.97
N SER A 170 -18.81 41.72 -6.50
CA SER A 170 -18.81 42.76 -5.47
C SER A 170 -17.72 43.82 -5.70
N GLN A 171 -17.88 44.96 -5.04
CA GLN A 171 -16.84 46.00 -4.91
C GLN A 171 -16.03 45.86 -3.62
N ASN A 172 -16.32 44.84 -2.80
CA ASN A 172 -15.63 44.52 -1.56
C ASN A 172 -15.32 43.01 -1.54
N ILE A 173 -14.08 42.62 -1.21
CA ILE A 173 -13.69 41.21 -1.18
C ILE A 173 -14.45 40.42 -0.10
N GLU A 174 -14.79 41.06 1.03
CA GLU A 174 -15.62 40.46 2.09
C GLU A 174 -17.13 40.48 1.76
N GLY A 175 -17.51 40.96 0.57
CA GLY A 175 -18.90 40.96 0.09
C GLY A 175 -19.77 42.12 0.64
N PRO A 176 -21.11 42.01 0.50
CA PRO A 176 -21.83 40.93 -0.17
C PRO A 176 -21.62 40.96 -1.69
N TYR A 177 -21.73 39.79 -2.31
CA TYR A 177 -21.69 39.55 -3.74
C TYR A 177 -23.11 39.43 -4.29
N THR A 178 -23.35 40.04 -5.45
CA THR A 178 -24.65 40.01 -6.16
C THR A 178 -24.55 39.04 -7.34
N TYR A 179 -25.49 38.11 -7.44
CA TYR A 179 -25.61 37.15 -8.55
C TYR A 179 -25.60 37.83 -9.93
N VAL A 180 -24.90 37.23 -10.88
CA VAL A 180 -24.89 37.67 -12.28
C VAL A 180 -25.51 36.61 -13.20
N ASP A 181 -24.95 35.38 -13.22
CA ASP A 181 -25.40 34.33 -14.12
C ASP A 181 -25.02 32.91 -13.66
N THR A 182 -25.64 31.89 -14.27
CA THR A 182 -25.32 30.47 -14.12
C THR A 182 -24.85 29.93 -15.49
N ILE A 183 -23.58 29.54 -15.55
CA ILE A 183 -22.82 29.41 -16.80
C ILE A 183 -22.51 27.97 -17.20
N MET A 184 -22.46 27.04 -16.26
CA MET A 184 -22.21 25.62 -16.58
C MET A 184 -23.19 24.74 -15.84
N TYR A 185 -23.64 23.66 -16.48
CA TYR A 185 -24.62 22.72 -15.95
C TYR A 185 -24.16 21.27 -16.20
N SER A 186 -24.43 20.37 -15.26
CA SER A 186 -24.20 18.93 -15.39
C SER A 186 -25.39 18.11 -14.89
N GLY A 187 -25.40 16.80 -15.20
CA GLY A 187 -26.41 15.86 -14.72
C GLY A 187 -27.70 15.85 -15.54
N PHE A 188 -27.74 16.55 -16.67
CA PHE A 188 -28.92 16.69 -17.51
C PHE A 188 -29.21 15.47 -18.42
N THR A 189 -30.45 15.31 -18.85
CA THR A 189 -30.96 14.18 -19.64
C THR A 189 -31.48 14.62 -21.01
N THR A 190 -31.59 13.68 -21.97
CA THR A 190 -32.07 13.97 -23.35
C THR A 190 -33.52 14.44 -23.44
N GLY A 191 -34.31 14.16 -22.40
CA GLY A 191 -35.73 14.48 -22.27
C GLY A 191 -36.13 14.47 -20.80
N ASP A 192 -37.43 14.61 -20.53
CA ASP A 192 -37.93 14.84 -19.17
C ASP A 192 -37.63 13.71 -18.20
N SER A 193 -37.00 14.04 -17.08
CA SER A 193 -36.59 13.12 -16.01
C SER A 193 -36.45 13.85 -14.68
N TYR A 194 -36.39 13.13 -13.56
CA TYR A 194 -36.36 13.67 -12.20
C TYR A 194 -35.51 12.77 -11.29
N ASP A 195 -34.62 13.35 -10.48
CA ASP A 195 -33.85 12.60 -9.49
C ASP A 195 -34.70 12.21 -8.26
N THR A 196 -34.27 11.19 -7.53
CA THR A 196 -34.87 10.77 -6.26
C THR A 196 -34.95 11.96 -5.29
N GLY A 197 -36.16 12.24 -4.80
CA GLY A 197 -36.42 13.35 -3.87
C GLY A 197 -36.53 14.74 -4.52
N SER A 198 -36.30 14.86 -5.82
CA SER A 198 -36.37 16.11 -6.57
C SER A 198 -37.77 16.40 -7.15
N LYS A 199 -37.95 17.65 -7.62
CA LYS A 199 -39.03 18.07 -8.54
C LYS A 199 -38.49 18.82 -9.76
N ILE A 200 -37.18 18.94 -9.89
CA ILE A 200 -36.51 19.67 -10.97
C ILE A 200 -36.46 18.72 -12.18
N ASN A 201 -37.00 19.17 -13.31
CA ASN A 201 -36.95 18.42 -14.55
C ASN A 201 -35.53 18.50 -15.14
N THR A 202 -34.82 17.38 -15.20
CA THR A 202 -33.40 17.32 -15.58
C THR A 202 -33.15 17.33 -17.09
N ASN A 203 -34.19 17.51 -17.92
CA ASN A 203 -34.04 17.73 -19.37
C ASN A 203 -33.06 18.88 -19.68
N TYR A 204 -32.09 18.65 -20.55
CA TYR A 204 -31.05 19.63 -20.92
C TYR A 204 -31.61 20.96 -21.46
N LEU A 205 -32.82 20.97 -22.01
CA LEU A 205 -33.51 22.18 -22.48
C LEU A 205 -33.95 23.13 -21.35
N ASN A 206 -33.84 22.71 -20.08
CA ASN A 206 -34.06 23.55 -18.90
C ASN A 206 -32.76 24.22 -18.39
N THR A 207 -31.63 24.01 -19.08
CA THR A 207 -30.35 24.66 -18.82
C THR A 207 -30.06 25.78 -19.83
N ASN A 208 -28.98 26.53 -19.64
CA ASN A 208 -28.55 27.56 -20.61
C ASN A 208 -28.26 27.01 -22.03
N ILE A 209 -28.03 25.69 -22.19
CA ILE A 209 -27.82 25.03 -23.48
C ILE A 209 -28.94 25.36 -24.49
N LYS A 210 -30.19 25.52 -24.04
CA LYS A 210 -31.29 25.90 -24.94
C LYS A 210 -31.06 27.28 -25.57
N GLU A 211 -30.71 28.28 -24.77
CA GLU A 211 -30.45 29.63 -25.28
C GLU A 211 -29.24 29.63 -26.22
N LEU A 212 -28.19 28.89 -25.87
CA LEU A 212 -26.98 28.76 -26.68
C LEU A 212 -27.22 28.05 -28.02
N ILE A 213 -28.22 27.16 -28.11
CA ILE A 213 -28.67 26.59 -29.39
C ILE A 213 -29.53 27.59 -30.15
N ASP A 214 -30.52 28.23 -29.50
CA ASP A 214 -31.44 29.19 -30.12
C ASP A 214 -30.70 30.42 -30.70
N ASN A 215 -29.61 30.86 -30.05
CA ASN A 215 -28.78 32.00 -30.48
C ASN A 215 -27.64 31.59 -31.43
N GLY A 216 -27.44 30.30 -31.69
CA GLY A 216 -26.45 29.76 -32.62
C GLY A 216 -25.02 29.60 -32.08
N THR A 217 -24.78 29.81 -30.77
CA THR A 217 -23.48 29.54 -30.12
C THR A 217 -23.13 28.04 -30.15
N LEU A 218 -24.11 27.17 -29.94
CA LEU A 218 -23.99 25.72 -30.04
C LEU A 218 -24.71 25.21 -31.29
N THR A 219 -24.06 24.30 -32.02
CA THR A 219 -24.63 23.62 -33.21
C THR A 219 -25.76 22.61 -32.91
N GLY A 220 -26.21 22.53 -31.66
CA GLY A 220 -27.08 21.48 -31.12
C GLY A 220 -26.39 20.71 -29.98
N SER A 221 -27.04 19.67 -29.45
CA SER A 221 -26.45 18.80 -28.44
C SER A 221 -25.41 17.81 -29.01
N ASN A 222 -24.45 17.40 -28.18
CA ASN A 222 -23.52 16.30 -28.47
C ASN A 222 -24.13 14.98 -27.97
N SER A 223 -24.10 13.92 -28.77
CA SER A 223 -24.60 12.60 -28.34
C SER A 223 -23.74 11.97 -27.25
N LYS A 224 -22.45 12.32 -27.14
CA LYS A 224 -21.54 11.81 -26.11
C LYS A 224 -21.94 12.24 -24.69
N TRP A 225 -22.70 13.32 -24.54
CA TRP A 225 -23.24 13.78 -23.24
C TRP A 225 -24.17 12.75 -22.59
N PHE A 226 -24.68 11.77 -23.36
CA PHE A 226 -25.72 10.87 -22.94
C PHE A 226 -25.34 9.39 -23.10
N THR A 227 -25.85 8.56 -22.21
CA THR A 227 -25.88 7.10 -22.36
C THR A 227 -26.97 6.68 -23.35
N SER A 228 -26.99 5.41 -23.76
CA SER A 228 -27.98 4.86 -24.70
C SER A 228 -29.44 4.96 -24.24
N ASN A 229 -29.68 5.13 -22.94
CA ASN A 229 -31.01 5.38 -22.36
C ASN A 229 -31.31 6.88 -22.08
N GLY A 230 -30.46 7.79 -22.54
CA GLY A 230 -30.69 9.25 -22.44
C GLY A 230 -30.29 9.89 -21.10
N ALA A 231 -29.69 9.14 -20.17
CA ALA A 231 -29.16 9.66 -18.92
C ALA A 231 -27.80 10.35 -19.12
N TYR A 232 -27.41 11.24 -18.20
CA TYR A 232 -26.12 11.95 -18.25
C TYR A 232 -24.94 10.97 -18.19
N ASN A 233 -24.07 11.03 -19.20
CA ASN A 233 -22.91 10.15 -19.33
C ASN A 233 -21.73 10.67 -18.49
N THR A 234 -21.64 10.26 -17.23
CA THR A 234 -20.54 10.61 -16.32
C THR A 234 -19.20 9.93 -16.67
N SER A 235 -19.10 9.10 -17.70
CA SER A 235 -17.80 8.60 -18.20
C SER A 235 -17.14 9.60 -19.17
N TYR A 236 -17.97 10.42 -19.85
CA TYR A 236 -17.52 11.46 -20.77
C TYR A 236 -17.65 12.88 -20.20
N SER A 237 -18.75 13.17 -19.51
CA SER A 237 -19.17 14.52 -19.15
C SER A 237 -18.76 14.87 -17.71
N PRO A 238 -18.27 16.08 -17.42
CA PRO A 238 -17.83 16.47 -16.09
C PRO A 238 -19.01 16.60 -15.11
N ASN A 239 -18.73 16.57 -13.80
CA ASN A 239 -19.61 17.19 -12.81
C ASN A 239 -19.30 18.70 -12.78
N ALA A 240 -20.30 19.57 -12.89
CA ALA A 240 -20.13 21.03 -12.95
C ALA A 240 -19.95 21.62 -11.54
N ILE A 241 -18.83 21.28 -10.91
CA ILE A 241 -18.35 21.85 -9.65
C ILE A 241 -16.87 22.24 -9.75
N ASP A 242 -16.32 22.79 -8.67
CA ASP A 242 -14.92 23.16 -8.48
C ASP A 242 -14.35 24.17 -9.51
N PRO A 243 -15.01 25.33 -9.75
CA PRO A 243 -14.48 26.37 -10.61
C PRO A 243 -13.24 27.06 -10.03
N GLU A 244 -12.12 26.94 -10.72
CA GLU A 244 -10.87 27.64 -10.42
C GLU A 244 -10.43 28.51 -11.60
N LEU A 245 -10.03 29.76 -11.35
CA LEU A 245 -9.67 30.70 -12.40
C LEU A 245 -8.20 31.13 -12.33
N PHE A 246 -7.64 31.43 -13.51
CA PHE A 246 -6.29 31.95 -13.67
C PHE A 246 -6.18 32.80 -14.95
N TYR A 247 -5.22 33.73 -14.97
CA TYR A 247 -4.78 34.40 -16.19
C TYR A 247 -3.58 33.67 -16.77
N ASP A 248 -3.54 33.52 -18.09
CA ASP A 248 -2.38 32.96 -18.80
C ASP A 248 -1.31 34.01 -19.13
N SER A 249 -0.21 33.57 -19.74
CA SER A 249 0.92 34.43 -20.15
C SER A 249 0.55 35.51 -21.17
N GLU A 250 -0.61 35.41 -21.83
CA GLU A 250 -1.11 36.38 -22.81
C GLU A 250 -2.20 37.30 -22.22
N GLY A 251 -2.61 37.06 -20.97
CA GLY A 251 -3.68 37.80 -20.28
C GLY A 251 -5.09 37.37 -20.65
N THR A 252 -5.25 36.17 -21.22
CA THR A 252 -6.54 35.47 -21.34
C THR A 252 -6.96 34.97 -19.97
N LEU A 253 -8.23 35.15 -19.60
CA LEU A 253 -8.80 34.54 -18.39
C LEU A 253 -9.34 33.15 -18.73
N TRP A 254 -9.00 32.17 -17.90
CA TRP A 254 -9.46 30.80 -18.03
C TRP A 254 -10.16 30.34 -16.75
N MET A 255 -11.05 29.36 -16.89
CA MET A 255 -11.68 28.63 -15.80
C MET A 255 -11.44 27.13 -16.01
N THR A 256 -10.73 26.49 -15.07
CA THR A 256 -10.75 25.04 -14.90
C THR A 256 -11.91 24.65 -14.00
N TYR A 257 -12.52 23.49 -14.25
CA TYR A 257 -13.58 22.94 -13.40
C TYR A 257 -13.74 21.44 -13.61
N GLY A 258 -14.36 20.75 -12.65
CA GLY A 258 -14.72 19.34 -12.77
C GLY A 258 -14.30 18.50 -11.56
N SER A 259 -15.22 17.64 -11.13
CA SER A 259 -14.99 16.63 -10.09
C SER A 259 -15.39 15.24 -10.61
N TRP A 260 -14.44 14.31 -10.50
CA TRP A 260 -14.54 12.90 -10.93
C TRP A 260 -15.13 12.79 -12.35
N SER A 261 -16.07 11.86 -12.56
CA SER A 261 -16.90 11.78 -13.77
C SER A 261 -16.09 11.83 -15.08
N GLY A 262 -16.42 12.75 -16.00
CA GLY A 262 -15.70 12.97 -17.26
C GLY A 262 -14.32 13.59 -17.11
N GLY A 263 -13.87 13.90 -15.89
CA GLY A 263 -12.60 14.58 -15.61
C GLY A 263 -12.74 16.11 -15.52
N VAL A 264 -11.59 16.77 -15.45
CA VAL A 264 -11.44 18.22 -15.39
C VAL A 264 -11.42 18.81 -16.80
N TYR A 265 -12.15 19.90 -16.99
CA TYR A 265 -12.27 20.65 -18.23
C TYR A 265 -11.78 22.10 -18.05
N ILE A 266 -11.38 22.74 -19.15
CA ILE A 266 -10.97 24.16 -19.19
C ILE A 266 -11.75 24.92 -20.26
N LEU A 267 -12.14 26.17 -19.92
CA LEU A 267 -12.83 27.11 -20.79
C LEU A 267 -12.19 28.50 -20.71
N LYS A 268 -12.22 29.24 -21.84
CA LYS A 268 -11.89 30.67 -21.87
C LYS A 268 -13.03 31.48 -21.26
N VAL A 269 -12.73 32.60 -20.63
CA VAL A 269 -13.72 33.49 -20.01
C VAL A 269 -13.60 34.90 -20.60
N ASP A 270 -14.73 35.49 -21.00
CA ASP A 270 -14.78 36.88 -21.41
C ASP A 270 -14.55 37.79 -20.19
N LYS A 271 -13.40 38.46 -20.18
CA LYS A 271 -12.97 39.30 -19.04
C LYS A 271 -13.92 40.47 -18.75
N SER A 272 -14.72 40.92 -19.72
CA SER A 272 -15.61 42.07 -19.54
C SER A 272 -16.96 41.70 -18.92
N THR A 273 -17.39 40.45 -19.06
CA THR A 273 -18.72 39.98 -18.64
C THR A 273 -18.69 38.85 -17.61
N GLY A 274 -17.58 38.09 -17.51
CA GLY A 274 -17.48 36.90 -16.67
C GLY A 274 -18.05 35.63 -17.29
N LYS A 275 -18.63 35.68 -18.49
CA LYS A 275 -19.21 34.49 -19.15
C LYS A 275 -18.13 33.65 -19.81
N VAL A 276 -18.28 32.33 -19.78
CA VAL A 276 -17.43 31.42 -20.56
C VAL A 276 -17.66 31.58 -22.07
N ILE A 277 -16.59 31.41 -22.83
CA ILE A 277 -16.59 31.41 -24.29
C ILE A 277 -16.59 29.94 -24.74
N TYR A 278 -17.79 29.41 -25.00
CA TYR A 278 -17.98 28.02 -25.43
C TYR A 278 -17.32 27.74 -26.80
N PRO A 279 -16.69 26.56 -27.01
CA PRO A 279 -16.10 26.21 -28.31
C PRO A 279 -17.09 26.10 -29.48
N GLY A 280 -18.38 25.84 -29.22
CA GLY A 280 -19.47 25.80 -30.22
C GLY A 280 -19.53 24.55 -31.11
N LYS A 281 -18.39 23.87 -31.27
CA LYS A 281 -18.16 22.64 -32.03
C LYS A 281 -17.32 21.65 -31.22
N ASP A 282 -17.49 20.36 -31.48
CA ASP A 282 -16.60 19.33 -30.93
C ASP A 282 -15.41 19.16 -31.87
N GLU A 283 -14.20 19.23 -31.33
CA GLU A 283 -12.95 18.97 -32.05
C GLU A 283 -11.88 18.47 -31.08
N ASN A 284 -10.69 18.11 -31.58
CA ASN A 284 -9.54 17.95 -30.71
C ASN A 284 -8.76 19.26 -30.71
N SER A 285 -8.42 19.75 -29.53
CA SER A 285 -7.50 20.87 -29.34
C SER A 285 -6.09 20.55 -29.87
N ASP A 286 -5.28 21.59 -30.09
CA ASP A 286 -3.88 21.45 -30.54
C ASP A 286 -2.99 20.65 -29.57
N SER A 287 -3.42 20.48 -28.31
CA SER A 287 -2.77 19.61 -27.32
C SER A 287 -3.07 18.12 -27.50
N GLY A 288 -3.91 17.76 -28.46
CA GLY A 288 -4.43 16.40 -28.67
C GLY A 288 -5.59 16.03 -27.73
N ASN A 289 -5.89 16.88 -26.75
CA ASN A 289 -6.99 16.67 -25.81
C ASN A 289 -8.37 16.89 -26.47
N ILE A 290 -9.38 16.18 -25.97
CA ILE A 290 -10.75 16.26 -26.49
C ILE A 290 -11.40 17.58 -26.06
N THR A 291 -11.92 18.34 -27.04
CA THR A 291 -12.71 19.55 -26.82
C THR A 291 -14.18 19.28 -27.13
N ASP A 292 -15.05 19.53 -26.17
CA ASP A 292 -16.51 19.47 -26.32
C ASP A 292 -17.06 20.88 -26.59
N ARG A 293 -18.06 20.98 -27.48
CA ARG A 293 -18.70 22.24 -27.87
C ARG A 293 -19.18 23.12 -26.70
N TYR A 294 -19.52 22.51 -25.56
CA TYR A 294 -20.08 23.16 -24.39
C TYR A 294 -19.13 23.06 -23.18
N PHE A 295 -18.63 21.85 -22.88
CA PHE A 295 -17.79 21.66 -21.68
C PHE A 295 -16.35 22.20 -21.83
N GLY A 296 -15.86 22.47 -23.04
CA GLY A 296 -14.48 22.93 -23.26
C GLY A 296 -13.49 21.78 -23.47
N THR A 297 -12.20 22.06 -23.26
CA THR A 297 -11.11 21.09 -23.47
C THR A 297 -10.87 20.29 -22.19
N ARG A 298 -10.88 18.96 -22.25
CA ARG A 298 -10.55 18.11 -21.09
C ARG A 298 -9.05 18.16 -20.82
N ILE A 299 -8.64 18.46 -19.58
CA ILE A 299 -7.23 18.59 -19.20
C ILE A 299 -6.74 17.59 -18.14
N SER A 300 -7.64 16.90 -17.43
CA SER A 300 -7.28 15.83 -16.49
C SER A 300 -8.43 14.82 -16.29
N GLY A 301 -8.12 13.61 -15.83
CA GLY A 301 -9.08 12.60 -15.41
C GLY A 301 -9.90 11.99 -16.55
N GLY A 302 -11.08 11.48 -16.19
CA GLY A 302 -12.03 10.83 -17.08
C GLY A 302 -12.57 9.50 -16.52
N TYR A 303 -13.53 8.92 -17.23
CA TYR A 303 -13.98 7.54 -17.01
C TYR A 303 -14.43 7.23 -15.57
N THR A 304 -15.03 8.20 -14.88
CA THR A 304 -15.48 8.14 -13.47
C THR A 304 -14.38 7.98 -12.41
N LYS A 305 -13.09 8.10 -12.77
CA LYS A 305 -12.00 8.14 -11.77
C LYS A 305 -12.00 9.45 -10.99
N SER A 306 -11.36 9.43 -9.83
CA SER A 306 -11.19 10.60 -8.97
C SER A 306 -10.28 11.67 -9.59
N GLY A 307 -10.46 12.91 -9.15
CA GLY A 307 -9.83 14.09 -9.74
C GLY A 307 -10.75 15.29 -9.63
N GLU A 308 -10.44 16.19 -8.70
CA GLU A 308 -11.24 17.38 -8.39
C GLU A 308 -10.38 18.49 -7.75
N GLY A 309 -10.95 19.66 -7.45
CA GLY A 309 -10.21 20.82 -6.89
C GLY A 309 -9.02 21.24 -7.76
N ALA A 310 -9.27 21.46 -9.05
CA ALA A 310 -8.23 21.50 -10.08
C ALA A 310 -7.69 22.92 -10.35
N LYS A 311 -6.60 23.31 -9.67
CA LYS A 311 -5.95 24.62 -9.82
C LYS A 311 -4.84 24.62 -10.86
N VAL A 312 -4.84 25.59 -11.77
CA VAL A 312 -3.66 25.92 -12.60
C VAL A 312 -2.96 27.17 -12.09
N VAL A 313 -1.62 27.14 -12.08
CA VAL A 313 -0.74 28.27 -11.78
C VAL A 313 0.29 28.41 -12.91
N TYR A 314 0.37 29.58 -13.54
CA TYR A 314 1.46 29.91 -14.47
C TYR A 314 2.67 30.46 -13.71
N ASP A 315 3.83 29.86 -13.90
CA ASP A 315 5.11 30.45 -13.53
C ASP A 315 5.82 31.03 -14.76
N LYS A 316 6.26 32.28 -14.62
CA LYS A 316 6.99 33.04 -15.63
C LYS A 316 8.48 32.70 -15.71
N GLU A 317 9.10 32.22 -14.63
CA GLU A 317 10.55 31.96 -14.60
C GLU A 317 10.90 30.63 -15.27
N THR A 318 10.18 29.55 -14.92
CA THR A 318 10.28 28.27 -15.64
C THR A 318 9.45 28.26 -16.93
N GLY A 319 8.50 29.18 -17.08
CA GLY A 319 7.58 29.25 -18.21
C GLY A 319 6.66 28.03 -18.32
N TYR A 320 6.18 27.48 -17.20
CA TYR A 320 5.26 26.34 -17.14
C TYR A 320 3.91 26.71 -16.52
N TYR A 321 2.86 26.05 -17.00
CA TYR A 321 1.56 25.96 -16.34
C TYR A 321 1.57 24.71 -15.46
N TYR A 322 1.51 24.86 -14.15
CA TYR A 322 1.40 23.76 -13.19
C TYR A 322 -0.06 23.48 -12.88
N LEU A 323 -0.51 22.25 -13.11
CA LEU A 323 -1.85 21.77 -12.78
C LEU A 323 -1.78 20.92 -11.51
N TYR A 324 -2.44 21.41 -10.47
CA TYR A 324 -2.71 20.68 -9.24
C TYR A 324 -4.12 20.06 -9.31
N VAL A 325 -4.30 18.84 -8.80
CA VAL A 325 -5.61 18.17 -8.73
C VAL A 325 -5.61 17.19 -7.56
N SER A 326 -6.75 17.02 -6.87
CA SER A 326 -6.88 16.11 -5.74
C SER A 326 -7.50 14.78 -6.15
N TYR A 327 -6.86 13.66 -5.77
CA TYR A 327 -7.28 12.29 -6.08
C TYR A 327 -7.83 11.58 -4.83
N ALA A 328 -8.56 10.48 -5.06
CA ALA A 328 -9.32 9.71 -4.07
C ALA A 328 -10.42 10.55 -3.36
N GLY A 329 -10.86 10.16 -2.17
CA GLY A 329 -11.99 10.78 -1.46
C GLY A 329 -11.60 11.63 -0.24
N LEU A 330 -12.27 12.77 -0.07
CA LEU A 330 -11.99 13.79 0.95
C LEU A 330 -12.08 13.36 2.42
N ALA A 331 -12.80 12.28 2.74
CA ALA A 331 -13.00 11.83 4.13
C ALA A 331 -11.69 11.31 4.77
N ALA A 332 -11.61 11.24 6.09
CA ALA A 332 -10.42 10.77 6.80
C ALA A 332 -10.03 9.31 6.45
N LYS A 333 -11.00 8.50 5.99
CA LYS A 333 -10.82 7.14 5.45
C LYS A 333 -10.84 7.05 3.91
N GLY A 334 -10.91 8.18 3.20
CA GLY A 334 -11.07 8.24 1.74
C GLY A 334 -9.78 8.34 0.92
N GLY A 335 -8.63 8.58 1.55
CA GLY A 335 -7.31 8.54 0.87
C GLY A 335 -6.91 9.80 0.10
N TYR A 336 -7.60 10.94 0.32
CA TYR A 336 -7.35 12.19 -0.40
C TYR A 336 -5.87 12.59 -0.46
N ASN A 337 -5.38 12.88 -1.67
CA ASN A 337 -3.98 13.23 -1.92
C ASN A 337 -3.84 14.24 -3.07
N ILE A 338 -2.85 15.12 -2.98
CA ILE A 338 -2.58 16.16 -3.99
C ILE A 338 -1.66 15.62 -5.09
N ARG A 339 -2.06 15.82 -6.34
CA ARG A 339 -1.29 15.49 -7.56
C ARG A 339 -0.83 16.74 -8.29
N LEU A 340 0.31 16.64 -8.96
CA LEU A 340 0.92 17.69 -9.78
C LEU A 340 1.26 17.19 -11.20
N PHE A 341 1.00 18.05 -12.18
CA PHE A 341 1.37 17.93 -13.59
C PHE A 341 1.85 19.30 -14.11
N ARG A 342 2.50 19.35 -15.29
CA ARG A 342 2.86 20.63 -15.95
C ARG A 342 2.64 20.62 -17.46
N SER A 343 2.46 21.81 -18.05
CA SER A 343 2.42 22.01 -19.50
C SER A 343 3.06 23.33 -19.94
N LYS A 344 3.39 23.43 -21.23
CA LYS A 344 3.79 24.71 -21.87
C LYS A 344 2.60 25.49 -22.46
N SER A 345 1.38 24.97 -22.37
CA SER A 345 0.14 25.60 -22.82
C SER A 345 -0.97 25.49 -21.78
N SER A 346 -1.83 26.51 -21.69
CA SER A 346 -3.00 26.54 -20.80
C SER A 346 -3.96 25.35 -21.01
N GLU A 347 -4.07 24.85 -22.26
CA GLU A 347 -4.93 23.70 -22.62
C GLU A 347 -4.19 22.33 -22.63
N GLY A 348 -2.97 22.30 -22.10
CA GLY A 348 -2.16 21.09 -21.98
C GLY A 348 -1.35 20.73 -23.25
N PRO A 349 -0.93 19.46 -23.42
CA PRO A 349 -1.21 18.35 -22.51
C PRO A 349 -0.46 18.56 -21.20
N TYR A 350 -1.10 18.23 -20.08
CA TYR A 350 -0.49 18.31 -18.76
C TYR A 350 0.17 16.97 -18.46
N LEU A 351 1.49 16.95 -18.39
CA LEU A 351 2.29 15.73 -18.18
C LEU A 351 2.86 15.70 -16.76
N ASP A 352 3.10 14.51 -16.22
CA ASP A 352 3.79 14.30 -14.94
C ASP A 352 5.31 14.09 -15.11
N ALA A 353 6.01 13.61 -14.08
CA ALA A 353 7.46 13.38 -14.12
C ALA A 353 7.86 12.14 -14.95
N ALA A 354 6.97 11.14 -15.02
CA ALA A 354 7.12 9.95 -15.86
C ALA A 354 6.70 10.19 -17.33
N GLY A 355 6.01 11.30 -17.60
CA GLY A 355 5.51 11.68 -18.92
C GLY A 355 4.07 11.23 -19.23
N ASN A 356 3.31 10.72 -18.24
CA ASN A 356 1.90 10.39 -18.44
C ASN A 356 1.06 11.66 -18.57
N ASN A 357 0.03 11.63 -19.41
CA ASN A 357 -0.97 12.69 -19.49
C ASN A 357 -1.93 12.61 -18.29
N ALA A 358 -2.27 13.76 -17.71
CA ALA A 358 -3.32 13.91 -16.73
C ALA A 358 -4.69 13.43 -17.25
N VAL A 359 -4.96 13.59 -18.55
CA VAL A 359 -6.12 12.97 -19.21
C VAL A 359 -5.90 11.48 -19.34
N LEU A 360 -6.73 10.69 -18.66
CA LEU A 360 -6.58 9.23 -18.60
C LEU A 360 -6.86 8.57 -19.96
N PRO A 361 -6.15 7.48 -20.33
CA PRO A 361 -6.36 6.77 -21.58
C PRO A 361 -7.61 5.87 -21.59
N GLY A 362 -8.25 5.68 -20.43
CA GLY A 362 -9.40 4.79 -20.25
C GLY A 362 -9.82 4.70 -18.78
N ASN A 363 -10.66 3.71 -18.45
CA ASN A 363 -11.09 3.42 -17.07
C ASN A 363 -9.99 2.66 -16.27
N VAL A 364 -8.77 3.19 -16.29
CA VAL A 364 -7.58 2.64 -15.62
C VAL A 364 -7.38 3.30 -14.24
N ASP A 365 -6.70 2.63 -13.31
CA ASP A 365 -6.32 3.25 -12.04
C ASP A 365 -5.50 4.53 -12.28
N ASN A 366 -5.81 5.59 -11.54
CA ASN A 366 -5.14 6.87 -11.62
C ASN A 366 -3.98 7.00 -10.61
N ALA A 367 -3.77 6.04 -9.71
CA ALA A 367 -2.73 6.10 -8.67
C ALA A 367 -1.30 6.38 -9.20
N TYR A 368 -0.98 5.97 -10.43
CA TYR A 368 0.36 6.13 -11.02
C TYR A 368 0.48 7.32 -11.99
N SER A 369 -0.59 8.10 -12.20
CA SER A 369 -0.57 9.32 -13.02
C SER A 369 -0.57 10.56 -12.13
N GLY A 370 0.39 11.46 -12.36
CA GLY A 370 0.56 12.68 -11.57
C GLY A 370 1.46 12.48 -10.36
N ILE A 371 2.39 13.41 -10.18
CA ILE A 371 3.33 13.47 -9.05
C ILE A 371 2.54 13.59 -7.75
N LYS A 372 2.70 12.67 -6.81
CA LYS A 372 1.97 12.70 -5.52
C LYS A 372 2.71 13.58 -4.50
N LEU A 373 2.29 14.84 -4.40
CA LEU A 373 2.94 15.84 -3.56
C LEU A 373 2.77 15.60 -2.05
N ILE A 374 1.58 15.18 -1.61
CA ILE A 374 1.27 14.95 -0.19
C ILE A 374 0.35 13.72 -0.06
N GLY A 375 0.70 12.80 0.85
CA GLY A 375 -0.15 11.69 1.30
C GLY A 375 -0.54 11.80 2.78
N ASN A 376 -0.96 10.69 3.40
CA ASN A 376 -1.23 10.64 4.85
C ASN A 376 0.06 10.32 5.61
N TYR A 377 0.61 11.22 6.45
CA TYR A 377 1.93 11.04 7.09
C TYR A 377 1.98 11.56 8.54
N LYS A 378 3.02 11.18 9.30
CA LYS A 378 3.25 11.69 10.67
C LYS A 378 4.72 11.64 11.11
N PHE A 379 5.46 12.75 10.98
CA PHE A 379 6.71 12.95 11.74
C PHE A 379 6.46 13.00 13.25
N ASP A 380 7.49 12.74 14.08
CA ASP A 380 7.31 12.64 15.55
C ASP A 380 7.19 13.95 16.31
N CYS A 381 7.60 15.06 15.69
CA CYS A 381 7.27 16.39 16.18
C CYS A 381 5.75 16.69 16.14
N LEU A 382 4.96 15.96 15.34
CA LEU A 382 3.52 16.18 15.19
C LEU A 382 2.71 15.44 16.28
N ASP A 383 1.90 16.21 17.02
CA ASP A 383 0.87 15.69 17.93
C ASP A 383 -0.13 14.74 17.23
N VAL A 384 -0.48 15.04 15.97
CA VAL A 384 -1.40 14.26 15.13
C VAL A 384 -0.88 14.19 13.71
N GLY A 385 -1.01 13.02 13.08
CA GLY A 385 -0.66 12.81 11.67
C GLY A 385 -1.70 13.43 10.73
N TYR A 386 -1.24 13.94 9.60
CA TYR A 386 -2.10 14.53 8.58
C TYR A 386 -2.69 13.44 7.69
N LYS A 387 -3.98 13.58 7.37
CA LYS A 387 -4.76 12.66 6.54
C LYS A 387 -5.63 13.42 5.56
N ALA A 388 -5.93 12.81 4.42
CA ALA A 388 -6.83 13.35 3.41
C ALA A 388 -6.50 14.83 3.09
N ALA A 389 -5.24 15.08 2.73
CA ALA A 389 -4.77 16.41 2.34
C ALA A 389 -5.17 16.68 0.89
N GLY A 390 -5.92 17.76 0.66
CA GLY A 390 -6.36 18.09 -0.70
C GLY A 390 -7.29 19.29 -0.82
N HIS A 391 -7.93 19.34 -1.99
CA HIS A 391 -8.61 20.50 -2.56
C HIS A 391 -7.80 21.77 -2.37
N ASN A 392 -6.61 21.78 -2.97
CA ASN A 392 -5.66 22.86 -2.82
C ASN A 392 -5.91 23.98 -3.83
N SER A 393 -5.61 25.20 -3.39
CA SER A 393 -5.17 26.26 -4.27
C SER A 393 -3.65 26.43 -4.17
N SER A 394 -3.08 27.23 -5.06
CA SER A 394 -1.67 27.56 -5.08
C SER A 394 -1.47 28.92 -5.74
N PHE A 395 -0.43 29.64 -5.32
CA PHE A 395 -0.06 30.94 -5.89
C PHE A 395 1.44 31.20 -5.74
N ILE A 396 1.93 32.15 -6.55
CA ILE A 396 3.24 32.79 -6.40
C ILE A 396 2.95 34.22 -5.93
N ASP A 397 3.56 34.66 -4.83
CA ASP A 397 3.34 36.01 -4.29
C ASP A 397 4.26 37.05 -4.93
N SER A 398 4.02 38.33 -4.64
CA SER A 398 4.79 39.48 -5.14
C SER A 398 6.27 39.50 -4.74
N ASP A 399 6.68 38.66 -3.79
CA ASP A 399 8.08 38.46 -3.40
C ASP A 399 8.77 37.26 -4.10
N GLY A 400 8.04 36.56 -4.98
CA GLY A 400 8.49 35.38 -5.71
C GLY A 400 8.32 34.05 -4.98
N GLN A 401 7.89 34.03 -3.71
CA GLN A 401 7.69 32.79 -2.97
C GLN A 401 6.41 32.08 -3.42
N MET A 402 6.48 30.76 -3.61
CA MET A 402 5.35 29.91 -4.01
C MET A 402 4.75 29.21 -2.78
N TYR A 403 3.42 29.16 -2.69
CA TYR A 403 2.70 28.56 -1.57
C TYR A 403 1.60 27.60 -2.05
N LEU A 404 1.44 26.50 -1.31
CA LEU A 404 0.37 25.51 -1.42
C LEU A 404 -0.59 25.73 -0.26
N VAL A 405 -1.87 25.98 -0.55
CA VAL A 405 -2.91 26.24 0.47
C VAL A 405 -4.01 25.20 0.31
N TYR A 406 -4.29 24.42 1.34
CA TYR A 406 -5.17 23.26 1.26
C TYR A 406 -5.87 22.97 2.59
N HIS A 407 -6.81 22.02 2.59
CA HIS A 407 -7.38 21.49 3.83
C HIS A 407 -6.87 20.08 4.10
N THR A 408 -6.73 19.72 5.38
CA THR A 408 -6.38 18.35 5.81
C THR A 408 -7.19 17.95 7.04
N ARG A 409 -7.40 16.65 7.18
CA ARG A 409 -7.95 15.95 8.35
C ARG A 409 -6.81 15.30 9.15
N PHE A 410 -7.14 14.62 10.23
CA PHE A 410 -6.13 14.11 11.19
C PHE A 410 -6.31 12.63 11.50
N ASN A 411 -5.25 11.96 11.96
CA ASN A 411 -5.30 10.57 12.41
C ASN A 411 -5.98 10.35 13.78
N ASN A 412 -6.80 11.31 14.24
CA ASN A 412 -7.48 11.30 15.54
C ASN A 412 -8.84 10.56 15.54
N GLY A 413 -9.23 9.94 14.41
CA GLY A 413 -10.49 9.21 14.27
C GLY A 413 -11.72 10.09 14.00
N THR A 414 -11.55 11.37 13.68
CA THR A 414 -12.63 12.32 13.37
C THR A 414 -12.55 12.84 11.93
N GLU A 415 -13.63 13.49 11.49
CA GLU A 415 -13.67 14.27 10.23
C GLU A 415 -13.36 15.76 10.47
N GLU A 416 -12.72 16.13 11.59
CA GLU A 416 -12.22 17.50 11.80
C GLU A 416 -11.19 17.83 10.72
N HIS A 417 -11.36 18.99 10.06
CA HIS A 417 -10.43 19.50 9.07
C HIS A 417 -10.03 20.94 9.39
N GLN A 418 -8.82 21.32 8.99
CA GLN A 418 -8.28 22.67 9.13
C GLN A 418 -7.51 23.07 7.88
N VAL A 419 -7.36 24.39 7.66
CA VAL A 419 -6.47 24.93 6.62
C VAL A 419 -5.01 24.69 6.99
N ARG A 420 -4.18 24.43 5.98
CA ARG A 420 -2.71 24.32 6.05
C ARG A 420 -2.08 25.12 4.91
N VAL A 421 -0.88 25.65 5.18
CA VAL A 421 -0.06 26.36 4.19
C VAL A 421 1.36 25.79 4.22
N HIS A 422 1.82 25.25 3.10
CA HIS A 422 3.20 24.81 2.92
C HIS A 422 3.87 25.66 1.83
N GLN A 423 5.15 25.96 2.02
CA GLN A 423 5.95 26.63 1.00
C GLN A 423 6.34 25.63 -0.10
N MET A 424 6.53 26.10 -1.33
CA MET A 424 7.05 25.31 -2.45
C MET A 424 8.28 25.97 -3.05
N PHE A 425 9.18 25.13 -3.56
CA PHE A 425 10.41 25.53 -4.24
C PHE A 425 10.49 24.86 -5.61
N ILE A 426 11.10 25.50 -6.59
CA ILE A 426 11.36 24.90 -7.90
C ILE A 426 12.68 24.12 -7.82
N ASN A 427 12.65 22.81 -8.09
CA ASN A 427 13.87 22.01 -8.23
C ASN A 427 14.58 22.23 -9.59
N GLU A 428 15.78 21.69 -9.78
CA GLU A 428 16.58 21.91 -11.01
C GLU A 428 15.90 21.42 -12.32
N GLU A 429 14.91 20.53 -12.22
CA GLU A 429 14.14 20.04 -13.38
C GLU A 429 12.93 20.93 -13.72
N GLY A 430 12.70 22.00 -12.95
CA GLY A 430 11.55 22.90 -13.10
C GLY A 430 10.26 22.35 -12.50
N TRP A 431 10.32 21.61 -11.38
CA TRP A 431 9.15 21.10 -10.65
C TRP A 431 9.02 21.72 -9.25
N PRO A 432 7.81 22.18 -8.86
CA PRO A 432 7.46 22.46 -7.47
C PRO A 432 7.64 21.23 -6.57
N VAL A 433 8.51 21.35 -5.56
CA VAL A 433 8.62 20.44 -4.43
C VAL A 433 8.10 21.12 -3.16
N VAL A 434 7.35 20.39 -2.34
CA VAL A 434 6.64 20.93 -1.16
C VAL A 434 7.49 20.82 0.09
N ALA A 435 7.62 21.89 0.87
CA ALA A 435 8.34 21.90 2.14
C ALA A 435 7.70 20.92 3.15
N PRO A 436 8.48 20.08 3.88
CA PRO A 436 7.91 19.06 4.76
C PRO A 436 7.07 19.57 5.95
N TYR A 437 7.29 20.81 6.39
CA TYR A 437 6.52 21.46 7.46
C TYR A 437 5.77 22.71 7.01
N GLU A 438 4.69 23.02 7.72
CA GLU A 438 3.91 24.24 7.54
C GLU A 438 4.78 25.50 7.53
N TYR A 439 4.44 26.44 6.64
CA TYR A 439 5.07 27.74 6.57
C TYR A 439 5.04 28.46 7.92
N SER A 440 6.21 28.90 8.37
CA SER A 440 6.45 29.48 9.70
C SER A 440 7.26 30.79 9.64
N GLY A 441 7.37 31.40 8.46
CA GLY A 441 8.19 32.61 8.23
C GLY A 441 9.67 32.34 7.96
N ASP A 442 10.06 31.07 7.81
CA ASP A 442 11.39 30.66 7.38
C ASP A 442 11.69 31.03 5.93
N LYS A 443 12.98 31.08 5.58
CA LYS A 443 13.46 31.31 4.22
C LYS A 443 14.60 30.35 3.89
N ILE A 444 14.60 29.84 2.66
CA ILE A 444 15.68 29.00 2.14
C ILE A 444 16.96 29.82 2.02
N SER A 445 18.12 29.16 2.12
CA SER A 445 19.42 29.80 1.96
C SER A 445 19.84 29.71 0.49
N GLU A 446 19.73 30.81 -0.26
CA GLU A 446 20.09 30.85 -1.69
C GLU A 446 21.54 30.39 -1.93
N ASP A 447 22.48 30.81 -1.07
CA ASP A 447 23.89 30.41 -1.07
C ASP A 447 24.12 28.96 -0.55
N GLY A 448 23.05 28.22 -0.27
CA GLY A 448 23.10 26.84 0.23
C GLY A 448 23.35 26.69 1.72
N TYR A 449 23.76 25.48 2.11
CA TYR A 449 24.02 25.07 3.50
C TYR A 449 25.35 24.33 3.61
N SER A 450 25.97 24.34 4.78
CA SER A 450 27.22 23.58 5.00
C SER A 450 26.95 22.07 5.05
N LYS A 451 27.94 21.26 4.63
CA LYS A 451 27.84 19.80 4.66
C LYS A 451 27.57 19.28 6.08
N ASP A 452 28.19 19.88 7.09
CA ASP A 452 28.03 19.56 8.51
C ASP A 452 26.58 19.79 9.01
N GLU A 453 25.87 20.80 8.46
CA GLU A 453 24.45 21.01 8.74
C GLU A 453 23.55 19.95 8.06
N VAL A 454 23.96 19.44 6.91
CA VAL A 454 23.23 18.43 6.14
C VAL A 454 23.44 17.02 6.69
N VAL A 455 24.68 16.62 6.98
CA VAL A 455 25.03 15.27 7.43
C VAL A 455 24.35 14.91 8.76
N GLY A 456 23.85 13.67 8.86
CA GLY A 456 23.23 13.12 10.06
C GLY A 456 21.97 12.31 9.80
N TYR A 457 21.21 12.04 10.87
CA TYR A 457 20.00 11.22 10.85
C TYR A 457 18.75 12.04 10.50
N TYR A 458 17.83 11.44 9.75
CA TYR A 458 16.57 12.03 9.32
C TYR A 458 15.41 11.05 9.53
N GLN A 459 14.24 11.55 9.93
CA GLN A 459 12.98 10.87 9.65
C GLN A 459 12.68 11.03 8.16
N PHE A 460 12.18 9.98 7.53
CA PHE A 460 11.99 9.87 6.09
C PHE A 460 10.57 9.42 5.76
N ILE A 461 9.96 10.11 4.81
CA ILE A 461 8.64 9.79 4.25
C ILE A 461 8.81 9.69 2.73
N ASN A 462 8.51 8.53 2.14
CA ASN A 462 8.17 8.45 0.71
C ASN A 462 6.65 8.47 0.59
N HIS A 463 6.08 9.47 -0.09
CA HIS A 463 4.63 9.54 -0.28
C HIS A 463 4.06 8.42 -1.17
N GLY A 464 4.92 7.77 -1.97
CA GLY A 464 4.58 6.70 -2.89
C GLY A 464 3.59 7.13 -3.98
N ASN A 465 3.08 6.17 -4.75
CA ASN A 465 2.01 6.43 -5.73
C ASN A 465 0.59 6.06 -5.23
N SER A 466 0.46 5.19 -4.23
CA SER A 466 -0.84 4.64 -3.81
C SER A 466 -1.87 5.67 -3.33
N ASN A 467 -3.14 5.50 -3.73
CA ASN A 467 -4.31 6.25 -3.27
C ASN A 467 -4.89 5.75 -1.91
N SER A 468 -4.12 4.98 -1.15
CA SER A 468 -4.56 4.36 0.12
C SER A 468 -4.96 5.38 1.21
N SER A 469 -5.90 4.98 2.05
CA SER A 469 -6.29 5.70 3.27
C SER A 469 -5.48 5.30 4.52
N ALA A 470 -4.54 4.37 4.41
CA ALA A 470 -3.55 4.06 5.44
C ALA A 470 -2.69 5.30 5.79
N MET A 471 -1.96 5.24 6.91
CA MET A 471 -0.81 6.14 7.10
C MET A 471 0.37 5.63 6.27
N ILE A 472 1.25 6.53 5.86
CA ILE A 472 2.58 6.20 5.35
C ILE A 472 3.51 6.01 6.56
N ASP A 473 4.30 4.95 6.54
CA ASP A 473 5.28 4.64 7.59
C ASP A 473 6.40 5.68 7.62
N THR A 474 6.87 6.00 8.84
CA THR A 474 7.95 6.97 9.04
C THR A 474 9.25 6.21 9.24
N LEU A 475 10.08 6.23 8.19
CA LEU A 475 11.35 5.53 8.14
C LEU A 475 12.48 6.38 8.72
N ASN A 476 13.64 5.80 8.96
CA ASN A 476 14.83 6.48 9.49
C ASN A 476 16.02 6.27 8.54
N VAL A 477 16.71 7.36 8.18
CA VAL A 477 17.88 7.32 7.29
C VAL A 477 19.03 8.17 7.85
N GLU A 478 20.25 7.90 7.38
CA GLU A 478 21.45 8.68 7.64
C GLU A 478 22.01 9.20 6.31
N LEU A 479 22.17 10.53 6.18
CA LEU A 479 22.94 11.15 5.10
C LEU A 479 24.40 11.26 5.59
N LYS A 480 25.30 10.44 5.04
CA LYS A 480 26.69 10.30 5.53
C LYS A 480 27.67 11.24 4.86
N GLU A 481 28.80 11.49 5.55
CA GLU A 481 29.91 12.31 5.03
C GLU A 481 30.51 11.78 3.71
N ASP A 482 30.43 10.48 3.46
CA ASP A 482 30.92 9.82 2.25
C ASP A 482 29.92 9.85 1.07
N TYR A 483 28.84 10.63 1.19
CA TYR A 483 27.73 10.72 0.24
C TYR A 483 26.88 9.44 0.09
N THR A 484 27.01 8.47 1.01
CA THR A 484 26.09 7.32 1.08
C THR A 484 24.84 7.62 1.91
N VAL A 485 23.78 6.84 1.66
CA VAL A 485 22.54 6.79 2.46
C VAL A 485 22.40 5.38 3.04
N SER A 486 22.03 5.30 4.31
CA SER A 486 21.75 4.02 4.99
C SER A 486 20.74 4.18 6.13
N GLY A 487 20.04 3.11 6.48
CA GLY A 487 19.01 3.09 7.53
C GLY A 487 17.96 2.06 7.16
N ASP A 488 16.68 2.41 7.30
CA ASP A 488 15.57 1.60 6.80
C ASP A 488 15.52 1.57 5.24
N VAL A 489 16.28 2.46 4.55
CA VAL A 489 16.61 2.38 3.10
C VAL A 489 18.09 2.67 2.85
N SER A 490 18.61 2.33 1.67
CA SER A 490 20.02 2.54 1.29
C SER A 490 20.17 3.23 -0.07
N GLY A 491 21.31 3.88 -0.32
CA GLY A 491 21.53 4.61 -1.57
C GLY A 491 22.71 5.60 -1.51
N THR A 492 22.60 6.68 -2.29
CA THR A 492 23.56 7.80 -2.30
C THR A 492 22.84 9.14 -2.29
N TRP A 493 23.53 10.21 -1.91
CA TRP A 493 23.01 11.57 -1.95
C TRP A 493 24.06 12.56 -2.46
N SER A 494 23.63 13.73 -2.91
CA SER A 494 24.51 14.81 -3.35
C SER A 494 23.89 16.17 -3.01
N MET A 495 24.76 17.16 -2.85
CA MET A 495 24.42 18.58 -2.76
C MET A 495 25.23 19.34 -3.81
N LYS A 496 24.70 20.46 -4.27
CA LYS A 496 25.35 21.33 -5.25
C LYS A 496 25.95 22.55 -4.53
N ASP A 497 27.26 22.71 -4.64
CA ASP A 497 28.02 23.81 -4.02
C ASP A 497 27.38 25.19 -4.30
N ASP A 498 27.48 26.07 -3.30
CA ASP A 498 26.90 27.43 -3.29
C ASP A 498 25.40 27.47 -3.64
N SER A 499 24.63 26.43 -3.32
CA SER A 499 23.17 26.38 -3.53
C SER A 499 22.43 25.42 -2.59
N TYR A 500 21.10 25.55 -2.54
CA TYR A 500 20.23 24.62 -1.79
C TYR A 500 19.87 23.33 -2.54
N PHE A 501 20.31 23.15 -3.79
CA PHE A 501 19.90 22.01 -4.62
C PHE A 501 20.54 20.70 -4.18
N MET A 502 19.75 19.62 -4.24
CA MET A 502 20.15 18.31 -3.76
C MET A 502 19.53 17.16 -4.56
N ASN A 503 20.19 16.01 -4.56
CA ASN A 503 19.65 14.77 -5.13
C ASN A 503 19.85 13.60 -4.16
N VAL A 504 18.87 12.70 -4.06
CA VAL A 504 19.00 11.36 -3.44
C VAL A 504 18.82 10.31 -4.52
N THR A 505 19.58 9.23 -4.51
CA THR A 505 19.29 8.02 -5.30
C THR A 505 19.05 6.84 -4.37
N ILE A 506 17.84 6.28 -4.40
CA ILE A 506 17.40 5.08 -3.65
C ILE A 506 16.78 4.12 -4.68
N ASP A 507 17.09 2.83 -4.59
CA ASP A 507 16.55 1.76 -5.45
C ASP A 507 16.61 2.05 -6.96
N GLY A 508 17.67 2.75 -7.39
CA GLY A 508 17.91 3.16 -8.78
C GLY A 508 17.12 4.40 -9.25
N VAL A 509 16.24 4.96 -8.42
CA VAL A 509 15.51 6.21 -8.71
C VAL A 509 16.25 7.39 -8.11
N THR A 510 16.63 8.36 -8.96
CA THR A 510 17.15 9.66 -8.51
C THR A 510 16.03 10.65 -8.30
N TYR A 511 15.87 11.09 -7.06
CA TYR A 511 14.97 12.14 -6.59
C TYR A 511 15.73 13.46 -6.56
N LYS A 512 15.18 14.51 -7.20
CA LYS A 512 15.81 15.84 -7.28
C LYS A 512 15.01 16.88 -6.52
N GLY A 513 15.67 17.74 -5.75
CA GLY A 513 14.99 18.56 -4.76
C GLY A 513 15.84 19.67 -4.14
N VAL A 514 15.44 20.06 -2.93
CA VAL A 514 16.08 21.14 -2.16
C VAL A 514 16.30 20.72 -0.70
N PHE A 515 17.37 21.23 -0.09
CA PHE A 515 17.49 21.36 1.36
C PHE A 515 16.81 22.64 1.85
N PHE A 516 16.20 22.61 3.03
CA PHE A 516 15.58 23.79 3.65
C PHE A 516 15.62 23.69 5.18
N LYS A 517 16.18 24.70 5.85
CA LYS A 517 16.23 24.74 7.32
C LYS A 517 14.94 25.36 7.90
N GLN A 518 14.04 24.52 8.40
CA GLN A 518 12.69 24.91 8.85
C GLN A 518 12.53 24.84 10.37
N GLN A 519 11.67 25.68 10.94
CA GLN A 519 11.02 25.40 12.22
C GLN A 519 10.11 24.18 12.07
N ASP A 520 10.29 23.16 12.92
CA ASP A 520 9.40 22.00 12.97
C ASP A 520 8.04 22.34 13.61
N GLU A 521 7.08 21.43 13.51
CA GLU A 521 5.73 21.62 14.06
C GLU A 521 5.58 21.17 15.54
N SER A 522 6.69 21.07 16.27
CA SER A 522 6.66 20.79 17.71
C SER A 522 6.23 22.00 18.54
N LYS A 523 6.06 21.77 19.85
CA LYS A 523 5.65 22.81 20.83
C LYS A 523 6.78 23.77 21.20
N TYR A 524 8.01 23.55 20.73
CA TYR A 524 9.21 24.29 21.10
C TYR A 524 9.91 24.90 19.89
N VAL A 525 10.63 26.01 20.09
CA VAL A 525 11.44 26.61 19.02
C VAL A 525 12.58 25.63 18.69
N SER A 526 12.52 25.08 17.49
CA SER A 526 13.30 23.93 17.03
C SER A 526 13.45 24.03 15.52
N LYS A 527 14.66 24.39 15.06
CA LYS A 527 14.96 24.54 13.63
C LYS A 527 15.84 23.41 13.14
N VAL A 528 15.24 22.48 12.41
CA VAL A 528 15.89 21.30 11.83
C VAL A 528 16.24 21.54 10.36
N MET A 529 17.24 20.82 9.85
CA MET A 529 17.41 20.71 8.41
C MET A 529 16.30 19.79 7.85
N THR A 530 15.68 20.16 6.74
CA THR A 530 14.76 19.29 5.99
C THR A 530 15.24 19.13 4.56
N PHE A 531 14.75 18.12 3.86
CA PHE A 531 14.82 18.04 2.40
C PHE A 531 13.48 17.62 1.82
N THR A 532 13.25 18.04 0.57
CA THR A 532 12.08 17.62 -0.22
C THR A 532 12.51 17.44 -1.67
N ALA A 533 12.28 16.25 -2.22
CA ALA A 533 12.78 15.84 -3.53
C ALA A 533 11.77 14.95 -4.27
N LEU A 534 11.87 14.95 -5.60
CA LEU A 534 10.90 14.37 -6.53
C LEU A 534 11.59 13.45 -7.52
N GLY A 535 11.09 12.22 -7.65
CA GLY A 535 11.60 11.19 -8.55
C GLY A 535 10.88 11.17 -9.90
N SER A 536 11.55 10.61 -10.92
CA SER A 536 10.94 10.33 -12.24
C SER A 536 9.83 9.28 -12.20
N ASN A 537 9.67 8.58 -11.07
CA ASN A 537 8.60 7.62 -10.77
C ASN A 537 7.33 8.28 -10.18
N ASN A 538 7.19 9.61 -10.28
CA ASN A 538 6.10 10.43 -9.70
C ASN A 538 6.06 10.50 -8.15
N GLU A 539 7.06 9.95 -7.46
CA GLU A 539 7.09 9.94 -5.99
C GLU A 539 7.82 11.15 -5.42
N CYS A 540 7.29 11.67 -4.31
CA CYS A 540 7.93 12.73 -3.52
C CYS A 540 8.45 12.13 -2.20
N ILE A 541 9.70 12.43 -1.89
CA ILE A 541 10.38 12.04 -0.66
C ILE A 541 10.69 13.28 0.21
N TRP A 542 10.40 13.18 1.50
CA TRP A 542 10.68 14.20 2.50
C TRP A 542 11.60 13.66 3.58
N GLY A 543 12.56 14.48 3.99
CA GLY A 543 13.42 14.22 5.14
C GLY A 543 13.32 15.33 6.18
N SER A 544 13.31 14.97 7.46
CA SER A 544 13.45 15.92 8.58
C SER A 544 14.57 15.48 9.53
N LYS A 545 15.61 16.31 9.69
CA LYS A 545 16.82 15.99 10.46
C LYS A 545 16.51 15.91 11.95
N LEU A 546 17.07 14.90 12.59
CA LEU A 546 16.91 14.63 14.01
C LEU A 546 18.18 14.97 14.78
N GLU A 547 18.09 15.93 15.70
CA GLU A 547 19.18 16.34 16.59
C GLU A 547 18.91 15.91 18.03
N LEU A 548 19.04 14.60 18.30
CA LEU A 548 18.91 14.01 19.64
C LEU A 548 20.27 13.87 20.34
N LYS A 549 20.28 14.02 21.68
CA LYS A 549 21.40 13.58 22.52
C LYS A 549 21.42 12.05 22.58
N ASP A 550 22.58 11.46 22.90
CA ASP A 550 22.73 10.03 23.16
C ASP A 550 21.62 9.43 24.06
N SER A 551 21.26 10.12 25.13
CA SER A 551 20.22 9.71 26.10
C SER A 551 18.80 9.71 25.53
N GLU A 552 18.56 10.53 24.51
CA GLU A 552 17.28 10.64 23.81
C GLU A 552 17.24 9.65 22.65
N ALA A 553 18.35 9.48 21.92
CA ALA A 553 18.52 8.51 20.84
C ALA A 553 18.31 7.06 21.31
N VAL A 554 18.85 6.65 22.46
CA VAL A 554 18.64 5.29 23.00
C VAL A 554 17.19 5.02 23.42
N GLN A 555 16.44 6.07 23.82
CA GLN A 555 15.00 5.95 24.13
C GLN A 555 14.17 5.90 22.85
N TYR A 556 14.48 6.73 21.85
CA TYR A 556 13.82 6.70 20.54
C TYR A 556 13.99 5.34 19.86
N ALA A 557 15.22 4.82 19.77
CA ALA A 557 15.48 3.50 19.22
C ALA A 557 14.77 2.39 20.01
N GLY A 558 14.58 2.56 21.33
CA GLY A 558 13.76 1.66 22.14
C GLY A 558 12.25 1.71 21.87
N ASN A 559 11.75 2.75 21.20
CA ASN A 559 10.34 2.85 20.79
C ASN A 559 10.15 2.44 19.32
N ASP A 560 11.11 2.76 18.43
CA ASP A 560 11.19 2.24 17.04
C ASP A 560 11.07 0.70 17.00
N LEU A 561 11.68 0.02 17.96
CA LEU A 561 11.58 -1.43 18.12
C LEU A 561 10.16 -1.95 18.44
N GLU A 562 9.23 -1.14 18.97
CA GLU A 562 7.85 -1.61 19.25
C GLU A 562 7.07 -1.95 17.97
N ALA A 563 7.43 -1.36 16.82
CA ALA A 563 6.89 -1.72 15.52
C ALA A 563 7.63 -2.91 14.86
N LYS A 564 8.85 -3.21 15.31
CA LYS A 564 9.77 -4.17 14.68
C LYS A 564 9.81 -5.54 15.39
N ILE A 565 9.39 -5.62 16.65
CA ILE A 565 9.32 -6.88 17.42
C ILE A 565 7.86 -7.35 17.57
N PRO A 566 7.49 -8.55 17.07
CA PRO A 566 6.11 -9.03 17.16
C PRO A 566 5.73 -9.45 18.58
N SER A 567 4.45 -9.26 18.94
CA SER A 567 3.89 -9.70 20.23
C SER A 567 3.68 -11.22 20.33
N SER A 568 3.63 -11.92 19.19
CA SER A 568 3.55 -13.38 19.11
C SER A 568 4.10 -13.89 17.79
N THR A 569 4.68 -15.10 17.76
CA THR A 569 5.26 -15.68 16.54
C THR A 569 5.30 -17.21 16.56
N LYS A 570 5.32 -17.83 15.37
CA LYS A 570 5.63 -19.24 15.13
C LYS A 570 7.04 -19.47 14.56
N SER A 571 7.72 -18.41 14.12
CA SER A 571 8.98 -18.46 13.34
C SER A 571 10.02 -17.51 13.91
N ASP A 572 11.28 -17.74 13.55
CA ASP A 572 12.41 -16.87 13.87
C ASP A 572 12.11 -15.39 13.57
N ILE A 573 12.63 -14.50 14.40
CA ILE A 573 12.39 -13.05 14.34
C ILE A 573 13.69 -12.29 14.17
N THR A 574 13.71 -11.28 13.29
CA THR A 574 14.91 -10.47 13.08
C THR A 574 15.14 -9.54 14.26
N LEU A 575 16.19 -9.80 15.05
CA LEU A 575 16.59 -8.94 16.18
C LEU A 575 17.70 -7.97 15.74
N PRO A 576 17.39 -6.69 15.46
CA PRO A 576 18.38 -5.75 14.94
C PRO A 576 19.46 -5.42 15.99
N THR A 577 20.73 -5.50 15.60
CA THR A 577 21.89 -5.15 16.45
C THR A 577 22.30 -3.69 16.34
N VAL A 578 21.74 -2.95 15.39
CA VAL A 578 21.88 -1.50 15.21
C VAL A 578 20.48 -0.91 15.09
N GLY A 579 20.18 0.09 15.92
CA GLY A 579 18.94 0.85 15.87
C GLY A 579 19.11 2.23 15.24
N ALA A 580 18.02 3.01 15.23
CA ALA A 580 18.03 4.42 14.85
C ALA A 580 19.19 5.20 15.52
N TYR A 581 19.69 6.24 14.85
CA TYR A 581 20.89 7.00 15.22
C TYR A 581 22.17 6.18 15.31
N ASN A 582 22.25 4.98 14.72
CA ASN A 582 23.35 4.04 14.92
C ASN A 582 23.62 3.82 16.43
N THR A 583 22.55 3.48 17.14
CA THR A 583 22.57 2.97 18.52
C THR A 583 22.93 1.49 18.48
N THR A 584 23.89 1.05 19.29
CA THR A 584 24.21 -0.38 19.38
C THR A 584 23.18 -1.08 20.27
N ILE A 585 22.52 -2.10 19.73
CA ILE A 585 21.54 -2.93 20.43
C ILE A 585 22.19 -4.29 20.72
N SER A 586 21.99 -4.78 21.95
CA SER A 586 22.36 -6.13 22.38
C SER A 586 21.15 -6.79 23.04
N TRP A 587 20.84 -8.01 22.63
CA TRP A 587 19.62 -8.72 23.02
C TRP A 587 19.89 -9.77 24.10
N TYR A 588 18.91 -9.96 24.97
CA TYR A 588 18.92 -10.98 26.01
C TYR A 588 17.53 -11.62 26.12
N SER A 589 17.46 -12.95 26.09
CA SER A 589 16.21 -13.70 26.29
C SER A 589 16.06 -14.21 27.73
N SER A 590 14.82 -14.21 28.24
CA SER A 590 14.48 -14.88 29.50
C SER A 590 14.47 -16.40 29.42
N ASN A 591 14.35 -16.99 28.22
CA ASN A 591 14.42 -18.44 27.99
C ASN A 591 15.11 -18.76 26.64
N PRO A 592 16.45 -18.72 26.57
CA PRO A 592 17.19 -18.94 25.31
C PRO A 592 17.03 -20.33 24.66
N SER A 593 16.40 -21.30 25.32
CA SER A 593 16.08 -22.60 24.72
C SER A 593 14.72 -22.65 24.02
N VAL A 594 14.03 -21.52 23.89
CA VAL A 594 12.71 -21.39 23.23
C VAL A 594 12.66 -20.21 22.26
N LEU A 595 13.31 -19.09 22.61
CA LEU A 595 13.65 -17.98 21.70
C LEU A 595 14.96 -17.40 22.22
N ASP A 596 16.02 -17.36 21.41
CA ASP A 596 17.36 -16.95 21.84
C ASP A 596 17.64 -15.43 21.71
N SER A 597 18.91 -15.03 21.80
CA SER A 597 19.38 -13.63 21.68
C SER A 597 19.61 -13.20 20.23
N GLU A 598 19.56 -14.15 19.29
CA GLU A 598 19.80 -13.98 17.87
C GLU A 598 18.46 -13.92 17.11
N GLY A 599 17.40 -14.45 17.72
CA GLY A 599 16.02 -14.43 17.24
C GLY A 599 15.48 -15.81 16.83
N VAL A 600 16.28 -16.86 17.01
CA VAL A 600 15.96 -18.23 16.59
C VAL A 600 15.04 -18.90 17.60
N ILE A 601 14.06 -19.66 17.10
CA ILE A 601 12.98 -20.24 17.91
C ILE A 601 13.06 -21.77 17.99
N SER A 602 12.77 -22.29 19.17
CA SER A 602 12.59 -23.71 19.47
C SER A 602 11.24 -23.91 20.17
N ARG A 603 10.17 -24.04 19.37
CA ARG A 603 8.79 -24.18 19.85
C ARG A 603 8.64 -25.40 20.77
N THR A 604 8.00 -25.22 21.92
CA THR A 604 7.66 -26.31 22.85
C THR A 604 6.19 -26.73 22.69
N ALA A 605 5.71 -27.68 23.49
CA ALA A 605 4.32 -28.18 23.39
C ALA A 605 3.25 -27.25 23.99
N ASN A 606 3.60 -26.01 24.36
CA ASN A 606 2.68 -25.00 24.92
C ASN A 606 3.09 -23.61 24.42
N ASP A 607 2.18 -22.64 24.46
CA ASP A 607 2.54 -21.23 24.24
C ASP A 607 3.42 -20.73 25.40
N GLU A 608 4.59 -20.18 25.10
CA GLU A 608 5.52 -19.63 26.08
C GLU A 608 5.72 -18.12 25.90
N ILE A 609 5.58 -17.36 26.99
CA ILE A 609 5.81 -15.92 27.00
C ILE A 609 7.26 -15.64 27.33
N ILE A 610 8.04 -15.24 26.33
CA ILE A 610 9.47 -14.96 26.47
C ILE A 610 9.67 -13.44 26.55
N THR A 611 10.34 -12.98 27.61
CA THR A 611 10.76 -11.58 27.71
C THR A 611 12.12 -11.40 27.04
N LEU A 612 12.12 -10.81 25.85
CA LEU A 612 13.32 -10.26 25.23
C LEU A 612 13.65 -8.90 25.86
N THR A 613 14.92 -8.64 26.09
CA THR A 613 15.44 -7.35 26.55
C THR A 613 16.43 -6.80 25.53
N ALA A 614 16.06 -5.70 24.87
CA ALA A 614 16.99 -4.90 24.08
C ALA A 614 17.73 -3.94 25.02
N LYS A 615 19.03 -4.16 25.20
CA LYS A 615 19.96 -3.19 25.80
C LYS A 615 20.53 -2.33 24.69
N ILE A 616 20.12 -1.08 24.67
CA ILE A 616 20.37 -0.08 23.62
C ILE A 616 21.37 0.94 24.14
N SER A 617 22.36 1.33 23.32
CA SER A 617 23.46 2.17 23.77
C SER A 617 23.97 3.16 22.72
N LYS A 618 24.37 4.35 23.18
CA LYS A 618 25.03 5.41 22.41
C LYS A 618 25.92 6.21 23.35
N GLY A 619 27.20 6.37 23.01
CA GLY A 619 28.18 6.99 23.90
C GLY A 619 28.18 6.34 25.30
N GLU A 620 27.99 7.14 26.34
CA GLU A 620 27.82 6.65 27.73
C GLU A 620 26.35 6.32 28.10
N SER A 621 25.38 6.65 27.23
CA SER A 621 23.96 6.41 27.49
C SER A 621 23.56 4.96 27.21
N VAL A 622 22.81 4.37 28.13
CA VAL A 622 22.27 3.01 28.01
C VAL A 622 20.79 3.01 28.44
N TYR A 623 19.94 2.40 27.63
CA TYR A 623 18.52 2.16 27.91
C TYR A 623 18.21 0.66 27.74
N ASN A 624 17.25 0.15 28.50
CA ASN A 624 16.80 -1.24 28.36
C ASN A 624 15.30 -1.25 28.09
N LYS A 625 14.89 -1.83 26.96
CA LYS A 625 13.50 -2.02 26.56
C LYS A 625 13.17 -3.51 26.61
N THR A 626 11.97 -3.87 27.09
CA THR A 626 11.54 -5.27 27.23
C THR A 626 10.31 -5.55 26.38
N PHE A 627 10.34 -6.65 25.64
CA PHE A 627 9.25 -7.13 24.78
C PHE A 627 8.83 -8.52 25.27
N ASN A 628 7.52 -8.73 25.46
CA ASN A 628 6.97 -10.04 25.82
C ASN A 628 6.43 -10.69 24.55
N VAL A 629 7.21 -11.61 23.98
CA VAL A 629 6.88 -12.34 22.75
C VAL A 629 6.23 -13.66 23.14
N VAL A 630 5.01 -13.92 22.67
CA VAL A 630 4.39 -15.25 22.80
C VAL A 630 4.93 -16.15 21.69
N VAL A 631 5.87 -17.03 22.04
CA VAL A 631 6.29 -18.12 21.17
C VAL A 631 5.17 -19.14 21.14
N LYS A 632 4.55 -19.32 19.97
CA LYS A 632 3.45 -20.26 19.79
C LYS A 632 3.95 -21.69 19.89
N GLY A 633 3.34 -22.48 20.77
CA GLY A 633 3.68 -23.90 20.90
C GLY A 633 3.36 -24.68 19.63
N LYS A 634 3.88 -25.90 19.53
CA LYS A 634 3.63 -26.84 18.43
C LYS A 634 3.03 -28.13 18.98
N LEU A 635 1.98 -28.61 18.32
CA LEU A 635 1.42 -29.94 18.53
C LEU A 635 1.72 -30.80 17.29
N GLU A 636 2.15 -32.05 17.47
CA GLU A 636 2.51 -32.94 16.35
C GLU A 636 1.29 -33.67 15.76
N LYS A 637 0.22 -33.88 16.53
CA LYS A 637 -1.01 -34.59 16.13
C LYS A 637 -2.25 -34.11 16.86
N ILE A 638 -3.41 -34.16 16.21
CA ILE A 638 -4.71 -33.79 16.79
C ILE A 638 -5.46 -35.04 17.32
N ASP A 639 -5.40 -35.24 18.65
CA ASP A 639 -6.12 -36.32 19.36
C ASP A 639 -7.62 -35.99 19.55
N LEU A 640 -8.32 -35.66 18.46
CA LEU A 640 -9.75 -35.34 18.43
C LEU A 640 -10.41 -35.83 17.13
N GLU A 641 -11.41 -36.70 17.26
CA GLU A 641 -12.30 -37.08 16.16
C GLU A 641 -13.34 -35.96 15.88
N PRO A 642 -13.65 -35.65 14.61
CA PRO A 642 -14.67 -34.67 14.26
C PRO A 642 -16.09 -35.22 14.49
N THR A 643 -17.02 -34.34 14.86
CA THR A 643 -18.45 -34.66 15.01
C THR A 643 -19.07 -35.08 13.67
N TYR A 644 -18.69 -34.41 12.59
CA TYR A 644 -18.97 -34.81 11.20
C TYR A 644 -17.72 -34.57 10.34
N LYS A 645 -17.42 -35.48 9.41
CA LYS A 645 -16.41 -35.32 8.35
C LYS A 645 -16.94 -35.91 7.04
N TYR A 646 -16.75 -35.18 5.95
CA TYR A 646 -17.17 -35.56 4.61
C TYR A 646 -15.97 -35.48 3.66
N ASP A 647 -15.44 -36.64 3.30
CA ASP A 647 -14.27 -36.84 2.42
C ASP A 647 -14.62 -36.93 0.92
N PHE A 648 -15.90 -37.09 0.57
CA PHE A 648 -16.44 -37.20 -0.80
C PHE A 648 -15.93 -38.38 -1.65
N ASP A 649 -14.79 -38.99 -1.32
CA ASP A 649 -14.29 -40.25 -1.87
C ASP A 649 -15.21 -41.43 -1.51
N THR A 650 -15.76 -41.45 -0.29
CA THR A 650 -16.59 -42.57 0.21
C THR A 650 -18.09 -42.32 0.01
N LEU A 651 -18.65 -42.92 -1.04
CA LEU A 651 -20.09 -42.86 -1.36
C LEU A 651 -20.82 -44.18 -1.02
N ASN A 652 -22.10 -44.10 -0.67
CA ASN A 652 -22.95 -45.27 -0.43
C ASN A 652 -23.57 -45.86 -1.73
N GLU A 653 -24.35 -46.93 -1.62
CA GLU A 653 -25.00 -47.59 -2.78
C GLU A 653 -25.97 -46.68 -3.58
N SER A 654 -26.40 -45.55 -3.00
CA SER A 654 -27.24 -44.52 -3.63
C SER A 654 -26.41 -43.36 -4.23
N ASN A 655 -25.08 -43.40 -4.16
CA ASN A 655 -24.14 -42.31 -4.41
C ASN A 655 -24.26 -41.11 -3.45
N GLU A 656 -24.79 -41.30 -2.24
CA GLU A 656 -24.80 -40.28 -1.20
C GLU A 656 -23.46 -40.27 -0.45
N VAL A 657 -22.99 -39.08 -0.07
CA VAL A 657 -21.73 -38.90 0.68
C VAL A 657 -21.90 -39.44 2.10
N LEU A 658 -20.98 -40.29 2.56
CA LEU A 658 -20.98 -40.82 3.92
C LEU A 658 -20.33 -39.84 4.91
N ASN A 659 -20.81 -39.85 6.15
CA ASN A 659 -20.12 -39.21 7.27
C ASN A 659 -19.06 -40.17 7.83
N SER A 660 -17.84 -39.69 8.04
CA SER A 660 -16.76 -40.39 8.76
C SER A 660 -16.50 -39.85 10.18
N GLY A 661 -17.33 -38.90 10.66
CA GLY A 661 -17.30 -38.38 12.04
C GLY A 661 -18.20 -39.13 13.04
N ILE A 662 -18.19 -38.67 14.29
CA ILE A 662 -18.78 -39.35 15.47
C ILE A 662 -20.32 -39.53 15.41
N LYS A 663 -21.07 -38.59 14.81
CA LYS A 663 -22.55 -38.63 14.78
C LYS A 663 -23.09 -39.35 13.53
N ASP A 664 -24.20 -40.06 13.65
CA ASP A 664 -24.99 -40.48 12.48
C ASP A 664 -25.61 -39.23 11.79
N GLY A 665 -25.40 -39.07 10.47
CA GLY A 665 -26.06 -37.98 9.72
C GLY A 665 -25.62 -37.82 8.26
N SER A 666 -26.54 -38.09 7.32
CA SER A 666 -26.32 -37.91 5.88
C SER A 666 -26.45 -36.45 5.45
N THR A 667 -25.59 -36.02 4.52
CA THR A 667 -25.74 -34.77 3.76
C THR A 667 -26.68 -34.92 2.58
N ILE A 668 -27.22 -33.81 2.06
CA ILE A 668 -28.00 -33.78 0.82
C ILE A 668 -27.35 -32.81 -0.17
N LEU A 669 -27.07 -33.27 -1.40
CA LEU A 669 -26.73 -32.39 -2.52
C LEU A 669 -28.00 -31.71 -3.03
N VAL A 670 -27.98 -30.38 -3.12
CA VAL A 670 -29.12 -29.55 -3.54
C VAL A 670 -28.80 -28.88 -4.87
N GLY A 671 -29.83 -28.79 -5.73
CA GLY A 671 -29.72 -28.22 -7.07
C GLY A 671 -28.88 -29.10 -8.01
N SER A 672 -27.79 -28.53 -8.52
CA SER A 672 -26.80 -29.17 -9.41
C SER A 672 -25.42 -29.37 -8.75
N ALA A 673 -25.31 -29.13 -7.43
CA ALA A 673 -24.12 -29.48 -6.66
C ALA A 673 -23.80 -30.98 -6.85
N SER A 674 -22.54 -31.29 -7.14
CA SER A 674 -22.14 -32.62 -7.62
C SER A 674 -20.76 -33.01 -7.13
N ILE A 675 -20.47 -34.31 -7.10
CA ILE A 675 -19.15 -34.84 -6.77
C ILE A 675 -18.38 -35.08 -8.08
N LEU A 676 -17.17 -34.52 -8.19
CA LEU A 676 -16.29 -34.62 -9.36
C LEU A 676 -14.91 -35.15 -8.97
N ASP A 677 -14.21 -35.81 -9.90
CA ASP A 677 -12.83 -36.21 -9.72
C ASP A 677 -11.87 -35.01 -9.94
N ASP A 678 -11.14 -34.61 -8.90
CA ASP A 678 -10.09 -33.60 -8.94
C ASP A 678 -8.70 -34.26 -8.93
N LYS A 679 -7.85 -33.86 -9.89
CA LYS A 679 -6.51 -34.42 -10.09
C LYS A 679 -5.66 -34.44 -8.81
N ASN A 680 -5.83 -33.46 -7.92
CA ASN A 680 -4.94 -33.24 -6.78
C ASN A 680 -5.56 -33.64 -5.44
N ARG A 681 -6.86 -33.94 -5.39
CA ARG A 681 -7.63 -34.14 -4.15
C ARG A 681 -8.57 -35.36 -4.13
N GLY A 682 -8.62 -36.18 -5.17
CA GLY A 682 -9.56 -37.32 -5.21
C GLY A 682 -10.94 -36.84 -5.61
N LYS A 683 -12.01 -37.38 -5.02
CA LYS A 683 -13.36 -36.85 -5.23
C LYS A 683 -13.60 -35.60 -4.40
N VAL A 684 -14.25 -34.60 -4.99
CA VAL A 684 -14.52 -33.32 -4.33
C VAL A 684 -15.93 -32.85 -4.61
N LEU A 685 -16.53 -32.13 -3.67
CA LEU A 685 -17.76 -31.38 -3.90
C LEU A 685 -17.47 -30.22 -4.86
N SER A 686 -18.25 -30.10 -5.92
CA SER A 686 -18.22 -28.99 -6.88
C SER A 686 -19.54 -28.23 -6.82
N ILE A 687 -19.45 -26.92 -6.65
CA ILE A 687 -20.57 -25.98 -6.61
C ILE A 687 -20.35 -24.90 -7.67
N SER A 688 -21.41 -24.59 -8.42
CA SER A 688 -21.48 -23.41 -9.28
C SER A 688 -22.87 -22.80 -9.22
N ASN A 689 -22.94 -21.47 -9.27
CA ASN A 689 -24.15 -20.68 -9.11
C ASN A 689 -24.11 -19.41 -9.99
N GLU A 690 -25.27 -18.91 -10.38
CA GLU A 690 -25.38 -17.60 -11.05
C GLU A 690 -25.20 -16.43 -10.07
N LYS A 691 -24.83 -15.25 -10.58
CA LYS A 691 -24.55 -14.07 -9.74
C LYS A 691 -25.77 -13.63 -8.93
N GLY A 692 -25.69 -13.79 -7.61
CA GLY A 692 -26.77 -13.45 -6.68
C GLY A 692 -27.79 -14.56 -6.44
N ALA A 693 -27.48 -15.81 -6.83
CA ALA A 693 -28.22 -17.00 -6.38
C ALA A 693 -28.24 -17.09 -4.85
N ILE A 694 -29.35 -17.60 -4.31
CA ILE A 694 -29.58 -17.80 -2.88
C ILE A 694 -30.26 -19.17 -2.70
N LYS A 695 -29.55 -20.11 -2.07
CA LYS A 695 -29.99 -21.49 -1.82
C LYS A 695 -30.35 -22.26 -3.10
N GLU A 696 -29.56 -22.13 -4.15
CA GLU A 696 -29.74 -22.87 -5.41
C GLU A 696 -28.93 -24.16 -5.44
N ASN A 697 -27.59 -24.08 -5.41
CA ASN A 697 -26.71 -25.24 -5.58
C ASN A 697 -25.72 -25.34 -4.40
N TYR A 698 -25.90 -26.34 -3.53
CA TYR A 698 -25.12 -26.47 -2.28
C TYR A 698 -25.15 -27.87 -1.66
N LEU A 699 -24.30 -28.11 -0.65
CA LEU A 699 -24.37 -29.28 0.23
C LEU A 699 -25.08 -28.90 1.53
N ALA A 700 -26.21 -29.55 1.83
CA ALA A 700 -26.92 -29.43 3.09
C ALA A 700 -26.35 -30.41 4.13
N LEU A 701 -26.06 -29.93 5.33
CA LEU A 701 -25.59 -30.74 6.46
C LEU A 701 -26.77 -31.12 7.39
N PRO A 702 -26.61 -32.13 8.27
CA PRO A 702 -27.62 -32.52 9.24
C PRO A 702 -28.11 -31.36 10.12
N SER A 703 -29.43 -31.24 10.32
CA SER A 703 -30.02 -30.12 11.07
C SER A 703 -29.69 -30.10 12.56
N ASP A 704 -29.04 -31.14 13.09
CA ASP A 704 -28.55 -31.22 14.46
C ASP A 704 -27.02 -30.96 14.57
N THR A 705 -26.39 -30.44 13.51
CA THR A 705 -24.93 -30.18 13.45
C THR A 705 -24.43 -29.44 14.70
N PHE A 706 -25.17 -28.43 15.16
CA PHE A 706 -24.83 -27.60 16.32
C PHE A 706 -25.50 -28.03 17.64
N SER A 707 -26.24 -29.13 17.66
CA SER A 707 -26.92 -29.62 18.86
C SER A 707 -25.95 -30.28 19.84
N GLY A 708 -25.94 -29.80 21.09
CA GLY A 708 -25.02 -30.17 22.16
C GLY A 708 -23.84 -29.21 22.35
N ILE A 709 -23.69 -28.19 21.49
CA ILE A 709 -22.51 -27.32 21.48
C ILE A 709 -22.66 -26.17 22.49
N ILE A 710 -21.99 -26.36 23.63
CA ILE A 710 -21.95 -25.42 24.77
C ILE A 710 -20.54 -24.83 24.95
N ASN A 711 -20.14 -24.51 26.19
CA ASN A 711 -18.93 -23.78 26.63
C ASN A 711 -17.57 -24.13 25.97
N LYS A 712 -17.45 -25.23 25.21
CA LYS A 712 -16.22 -25.58 24.47
C LYS A 712 -16.04 -24.79 23.16
N GLY A 713 -17.10 -24.21 22.60
CA GLY A 713 -17.04 -23.66 21.25
C GLY A 713 -17.23 -24.72 20.15
N TYR A 714 -16.95 -24.36 18.90
CA TYR A 714 -16.91 -25.27 17.75
C TYR A 714 -15.83 -24.86 16.75
N THR A 715 -15.49 -25.77 15.84
CA THR A 715 -14.58 -25.51 14.72
C THR A 715 -15.13 -26.10 13.43
N ILE A 716 -15.01 -25.36 12.33
CA ILE A 716 -15.28 -25.85 10.97
C ILE A 716 -13.96 -25.82 10.18
N GLY A 717 -13.56 -26.95 9.62
CA GLY A 717 -12.36 -27.08 8.78
C GLY A 717 -12.73 -27.63 7.39
N MET A 718 -12.14 -27.10 6.32
CA MET A 718 -12.39 -27.53 4.95
C MET A 718 -11.26 -27.14 4.00
N TRP A 719 -10.93 -28.00 3.04
CA TRP A 719 -10.23 -27.55 1.84
C TRP A 719 -11.20 -26.81 0.94
N VAL A 720 -10.78 -25.66 0.43
CA VAL A 720 -11.51 -24.88 -0.57
C VAL A 720 -10.62 -24.59 -1.77
N ASN A 721 -11.24 -24.50 -2.94
CA ASN A 721 -10.63 -23.94 -4.14
C ASN A 721 -11.67 -23.05 -4.81
N VAL A 722 -11.44 -21.74 -4.82
CA VAL A 722 -12.40 -20.72 -5.28
C VAL A 722 -11.89 -20.07 -6.56
N ASP A 723 -12.73 -20.02 -7.59
CA ASP A 723 -12.41 -19.25 -8.79
C ASP A 723 -12.82 -17.78 -8.62
N THR A 724 -11.92 -16.99 -8.03
CA THR A 724 -12.14 -15.54 -7.88
C THR A 724 -11.98 -14.78 -9.21
N THR A 725 -11.74 -15.45 -10.34
CA THR A 725 -11.70 -14.87 -11.69
C THR A 725 -13.03 -15.00 -12.45
N ASP A 726 -13.97 -15.76 -11.91
CA ASP A 726 -15.34 -15.88 -12.40
C ASP A 726 -16.05 -14.50 -12.42
N PRO A 727 -16.63 -14.04 -13.55
CA PRO A 727 -17.40 -12.78 -13.59
C PRO A 727 -18.61 -12.76 -12.64
N ASN A 728 -19.12 -13.92 -12.23
CA ASN A 728 -20.17 -14.03 -11.23
C ASN A 728 -19.66 -13.88 -9.79
N TYR A 729 -18.35 -13.96 -9.52
CA TYR A 729 -17.74 -13.88 -8.18
C TYR A 729 -18.19 -12.65 -7.38
N PHE A 730 -18.33 -12.86 -6.07
CA PHE A 730 -18.63 -11.84 -5.07
C PHE A 730 -17.95 -12.20 -3.75
N GLU A 731 -17.18 -11.28 -3.19
CA GLU A 731 -16.26 -11.55 -2.08
C GLU A 731 -16.97 -11.96 -0.77
N HIS A 732 -18.20 -11.51 -0.54
CA HIS A 732 -19.01 -11.93 0.61
C HIS A 732 -19.82 -13.22 0.38
N SER A 733 -19.76 -13.84 -0.80
CA SER A 733 -20.43 -15.13 -1.04
C SER A 733 -19.90 -16.22 -0.11
N VAL A 734 -20.76 -17.18 0.22
CA VAL A 734 -20.57 -18.03 1.41
C VAL A 734 -19.80 -19.31 1.13
N LEU A 735 -18.81 -19.61 1.98
CA LEU A 735 -18.16 -20.91 2.05
C LEU A 735 -18.92 -21.85 3.01
N PHE A 736 -19.34 -21.35 4.17
CA PHE A 736 -20.16 -22.09 5.14
C PHE A 736 -21.15 -21.15 5.87
N GLU A 737 -22.38 -21.61 6.07
CA GLU A 737 -23.41 -20.92 6.87
C GLU A 737 -24.18 -21.90 7.77
N GLY A 738 -24.49 -21.48 9.00
CA GLY A 738 -25.54 -22.06 9.84
C GLY A 738 -26.52 -20.99 10.29
N ASN A 739 -27.83 -21.19 10.15
CA ASN A 739 -28.86 -20.24 10.58
C ASN A 739 -30.11 -20.92 11.17
N GLY A 740 -30.96 -20.13 11.84
CA GLY A 740 -32.20 -20.58 12.51
C GLY A 740 -33.42 -20.83 11.61
N GLY A 741 -33.23 -21.19 10.34
CA GLY A 741 -34.29 -21.46 9.35
C GLY A 741 -34.76 -20.26 8.52
N GLY A 742 -33.88 -19.29 8.21
CA GLY A 742 -34.15 -18.19 7.28
C GLY A 742 -33.22 -16.98 7.41
N GLN A 743 -33.31 -16.06 6.44
CA GLN A 743 -32.47 -14.85 6.25
C GLN A 743 -32.26 -13.99 7.52
N ASP A 744 -33.30 -13.80 8.33
CA ASP A 744 -33.26 -13.05 9.60
C ASP A 744 -33.49 -13.96 10.82
N LYS A 745 -33.06 -15.23 10.77
CA LYS A 745 -33.26 -16.21 11.84
C LYS A 745 -31.99 -16.48 12.63
N TYR A 746 -31.89 -15.80 13.77
CA TYR A 746 -30.92 -16.12 14.83
C TYR A 746 -31.26 -17.44 15.54
N PRO A 747 -30.26 -18.16 16.07
CA PRO A 747 -28.83 -17.90 15.98
C PRO A 747 -28.25 -18.08 14.56
N VAL A 748 -27.13 -17.40 14.28
CA VAL A 748 -26.42 -17.49 12.99
C VAL A 748 -24.90 -17.59 13.15
N THR A 749 -24.25 -18.26 12.22
CA THR A 749 -22.81 -18.17 11.96
C THR A 749 -22.48 -18.34 10.47
N ARG A 750 -21.37 -17.74 10.01
CA ARG A 750 -20.85 -17.91 8.64
C ARG A 750 -19.35 -17.73 8.53
N ILE A 751 -18.79 -18.18 7.41
CA ILE A 751 -17.56 -17.67 6.80
C ILE A 751 -17.73 -17.51 5.28
N SER A 752 -17.29 -16.37 4.75
CA SER A 752 -17.38 -15.98 3.34
C SER A 752 -16.05 -16.15 2.57
N ALA A 753 -16.08 -15.98 1.24
CA ALA A 753 -14.91 -16.16 0.37
C ALA A 753 -13.76 -15.15 0.63
N ASN A 754 -14.08 -13.95 1.12
CA ASN A 754 -13.10 -13.00 1.69
C ASN A 754 -12.64 -13.34 3.12
N LEU A 755 -12.97 -14.54 3.61
CA LEU A 755 -12.66 -15.06 4.94
C LEU A 755 -13.30 -14.29 6.10
N PHE A 756 -14.18 -13.33 5.83
CA PHE A 756 -14.94 -12.66 6.88
C PHE A 756 -15.86 -13.68 7.54
N SER A 757 -15.76 -13.78 8.87
CA SER A 757 -16.51 -14.76 9.65
C SER A 757 -17.25 -14.10 10.82
N ARG A 758 -18.36 -14.70 11.21
CA ARG A 758 -19.28 -14.13 12.19
C ARG A 758 -19.95 -15.20 13.05
N ILE A 759 -20.23 -14.86 14.30
CA ILE A 759 -21.35 -15.44 15.06
C ILE A 759 -22.29 -14.33 15.54
N ASN A 760 -23.60 -14.58 15.56
CA ASN A 760 -24.57 -13.77 16.28
C ASN A 760 -25.64 -14.70 16.87
N SER A 761 -25.60 -14.89 18.20
CA SER A 761 -26.39 -15.89 18.92
C SER A 761 -26.72 -15.38 20.33
N ASN A 762 -27.97 -15.58 20.76
CA ASN A 762 -28.46 -15.27 22.11
C ASN A 762 -28.11 -13.85 22.62
N GLY A 763 -28.08 -12.86 21.72
CA GLY A 763 -27.78 -11.46 22.05
C GLY A 763 -26.29 -11.08 22.14
N ALA A 764 -25.37 -12.03 21.90
CA ALA A 764 -23.94 -11.76 21.74
C ALA A 764 -23.47 -12.05 20.30
N TRP A 765 -22.44 -11.33 19.86
CA TRP A 765 -21.91 -11.43 18.50
C TRP A 765 -20.43 -11.03 18.44
N ALA A 766 -19.74 -11.49 17.40
CA ALA A 766 -18.41 -11.05 17.00
C ALA A 766 -18.29 -11.17 15.46
N ASP A 767 -17.45 -10.32 14.87
CA ASP A 767 -17.13 -10.27 13.44
C ASP A 767 -15.61 -10.22 13.26
N ALA A 768 -15.01 -11.20 12.59
CA ALA A 768 -13.60 -11.15 12.19
C ALA A 768 -13.52 -10.69 10.73
N THR A 769 -13.06 -9.45 10.53
CA THR A 769 -13.03 -8.76 9.21
C THR A 769 -11.65 -8.17 8.87
N GLU A 770 -10.68 -8.25 9.77
CA GLU A 770 -9.29 -7.86 9.51
C GLU A 770 -8.54 -9.14 9.11
N ILE A 771 -8.29 -9.30 7.80
CA ILE A 771 -7.71 -10.51 7.20
C ILE A 771 -6.35 -10.18 6.58
N SER A 772 -5.28 -10.82 7.06
CA SER A 772 -3.89 -10.58 6.61
C SER A 772 -3.49 -11.32 5.33
N LYS A 773 -4.12 -12.47 5.05
CA LYS A 773 -3.78 -13.41 3.96
C LYS A 773 -5.09 -13.90 3.30
N PRO A 774 -5.62 -13.21 2.27
CA PRO A 774 -6.81 -13.64 1.54
C PRO A 774 -6.56 -14.90 0.69
N LEU A 775 -7.64 -15.56 0.26
CA LEU A 775 -7.57 -16.74 -0.60
C LEU A 775 -6.99 -16.43 -1.99
N LYS A 776 -6.22 -17.38 -2.51
CA LYS A 776 -5.65 -17.35 -3.87
C LYS A 776 -6.60 -18.00 -4.87
N ALA A 777 -6.80 -17.33 -6.01
CA ALA A 777 -7.63 -17.84 -7.09
C ALA A 777 -7.22 -19.25 -7.54
N ASN A 778 -8.20 -20.12 -7.81
CA ASN A 778 -8.02 -21.45 -8.41
C ASN A 778 -7.03 -22.38 -7.66
N THR A 779 -6.72 -22.08 -6.39
CA THR A 779 -5.74 -22.78 -5.56
C THR A 779 -6.45 -23.54 -4.45
N TRP A 780 -6.04 -24.78 -4.19
CA TRP A 780 -6.51 -25.53 -3.01
C TRP A 780 -5.82 -25.00 -1.75
N GLN A 781 -6.60 -24.51 -0.79
CA GLN A 781 -6.12 -24.03 0.52
C GLN A 781 -7.00 -24.61 1.65
N TYR A 782 -6.43 -24.80 2.84
CA TYR A 782 -7.18 -25.32 3.98
C TYR A 782 -7.69 -24.18 4.86
N VAL A 783 -8.99 -23.92 4.82
CA VAL A 783 -9.66 -22.92 5.63
C VAL A 783 -10.18 -23.57 6.90
N THR A 784 -9.85 -23.00 8.05
CA THR A 784 -10.44 -23.36 9.34
C THR A 784 -10.97 -22.11 10.03
N TYR A 785 -12.13 -22.17 10.66
CA TYR A 785 -12.53 -21.13 11.63
C TYR A 785 -13.07 -21.76 12.92
N THR A 786 -12.69 -21.15 14.04
CA THR A 786 -12.94 -21.61 15.41
C THR A 786 -13.71 -20.52 16.17
N VAL A 787 -14.70 -20.90 16.97
CA VAL A 787 -15.52 -19.94 17.75
C VAL A 787 -15.75 -20.47 19.16
N ASN A 788 -15.38 -19.69 20.17
CA ASN A 788 -15.55 -20.02 21.59
C ASN A 788 -16.17 -18.85 22.38
N SER A 789 -16.23 -18.94 23.71
CA SER A 789 -16.78 -17.90 24.58
C SER A 789 -15.99 -16.58 24.60
N GLU A 790 -14.79 -16.54 24.03
CA GLU A 790 -13.86 -15.39 24.04
C GLU A 790 -13.66 -14.74 22.66
N GLY A 791 -14.08 -15.39 21.56
CA GLY A 791 -13.97 -14.82 20.22
C GLY A 791 -14.11 -15.80 19.06
N ILE A 792 -13.70 -15.32 17.88
CA ILE A 792 -13.54 -16.05 16.62
C ILE A 792 -12.06 -15.98 16.22
N ALA A 793 -11.50 -17.04 15.65
CA ALA A 793 -10.27 -16.98 14.86
C ALA A 793 -10.41 -17.75 13.53
N VAL A 794 -9.74 -17.27 12.50
CA VAL A 794 -9.76 -17.78 11.12
C VAL A 794 -8.34 -18.12 10.70
N TYR A 795 -8.18 -19.27 10.05
CA TYR A 795 -6.90 -19.81 9.63
C TYR A 795 -6.91 -20.21 8.16
N VAL A 796 -5.77 -20.06 7.50
CA VAL A 796 -5.54 -20.50 6.12
C VAL A 796 -4.19 -21.21 6.06
N ASP A 797 -4.22 -22.49 5.69
CA ASP A 797 -3.05 -23.37 5.61
C ASP A 797 -2.31 -23.50 6.96
N GLY A 798 -3.06 -23.61 8.06
CA GLY A 798 -2.54 -23.78 9.43
C GLY A 798 -2.18 -22.49 10.17
N ASP A 799 -2.13 -21.34 9.50
CA ASP A 799 -1.78 -20.03 10.09
C ASP A 799 -3.00 -19.16 10.35
N GLU A 800 -3.03 -18.46 11.49
CA GLU A 800 -4.08 -17.48 11.80
C GLU A 800 -3.97 -16.29 10.84
N VAL A 801 -5.07 -15.99 10.14
CA VAL A 801 -5.15 -14.87 9.19
C VAL A 801 -6.04 -13.73 9.67
N GLY A 802 -6.81 -13.93 10.74
CA GLY A 802 -7.64 -12.89 11.34
C GLY A 802 -8.48 -13.43 12.49
N SER A 803 -8.79 -12.59 13.47
CA SER A 803 -9.56 -12.95 14.65
C SER A 803 -10.36 -11.77 15.21
N ALA A 804 -11.30 -12.06 16.11
CA ALA A 804 -12.14 -11.07 16.78
C ALA A 804 -12.47 -11.52 18.20
N LYS A 805 -12.02 -10.75 19.20
CA LYS A 805 -12.27 -11.03 20.62
C LYS A 805 -13.60 -10.42 21.07
N GLY A 806 -14.40 -11.17 21.82
CA GLY A 806 -15.69 -10.74 22.33
C GLY A 806 -16.25 -11.72 23.36
N ASN A 807 -17.07 -11.23 24.30
CA ASN A 807 -17.73 -12.11 25.27
C ASN A 807 -18.93 -12.81 24.61
N LEU A 808 -18.67 -14.01 24.11
CA LEU A 808 -19.64 -14.87 23.41
C LEU A 808 -20.26 -15.93 24.34
N THR A 809 -20.02 -15.87 25.65
CA THR A 809 -20.56 -16.85 26.64
C THR A 809 -22.07 -17.08 26.49
N ALA A 810 -22.84 -16.03 26.16
CA ALA A 810 -24.29 -16.14 25.95
C ALA A 810 -24.66 -17.03 24.75
N CYS A 811 -23.84 -17.04 23.68
CA CYS A 811 -24.07 -17.84 22.48
C CYS A 811 -24.13 -19.35 22.76
N PHE A 812 -23.42 -19.79 23.80
CA PHE A 812 -23.24 -21.20 24.20
C PHE A 812 -24.07 -21.61 25.42
N ALA A 813 -24.89 -20.71 25.97
CA ALA A 813 -25.78 -21.00 27.07
C ALA A 813 -26.96 -21.90 26.63
N ASP A 814 -27.40 -22.79 27.52
CA ASP A 814 -28.65 -23.58 27.40
C ASP A 814 -28.84 -24.32 26.05
N ASP A 815 -27.75 -24.77 25.42
CA ASP A 815 -27.71 -25.40 24.08
C ASP A 815 -28.38 -24.54 22.98
N PHE A 816 -28.28 -23.21 23.08
CA PHE A 816 -28.98 -22.30 22.16
C PHE A 816 -28.57 -22.48 20.69
N LEU A 817 -27.34 -22.95 20.41
CA LEU A 817 -26.87 -23.22 19.04
C LEU A 817 -27.61 -24.36 18.35
N SER A 818 -28.26 -25.28 19.08
CA SER A 818 -29.15 -26.32 18.51
C SER A 818 -30.30 -25.77 17.65
N ASN A 819 -30.61 -24.48 17.75
CA ASN A 819 -31.58 -23.82 16.89
C ASN A 819 -31.06 -23.56 15.46
N MET A 820 -29.73 -23.64 15.21
CA MET A 820 -29.15 -23.53 13.86
C MET A 820 -29.40 -24.81 13.05
N THR A 821 -30.56 -24.86 12.41
CA THR A 821 -31.12 -26.05 11.74
C THR A 821 -31.01 -26.02 10.22
N ASP A 822 -30.60 -24.88 9.64
CA ASP A 822 -30.30 -24.69 8.21
C ASP A 822 -28.79 -24.48 8.07
N VAL A 823 -28.05 -25.58 7.82
CA VAL A 823 -26.58 -25.62 7.78
C VAL A 823 -26.11 -26.06 6.40
N ARG A 824 -25.20 -25.28 5.78
CA ARG A 824 -24.85 -25.40 4.35
C ARG A 824 -23.38 -25.11 4.08
N VAL A 825 -22.82 -25.80 3.09
CA VAL A 825 -21.54 -25.45 2.43
C VAL A 825 -21.83 -24.84 1.06
N GLY A 826 -21.20 -23.72 0.74
CA GLY A 826 -21.28 -23.03 -0.55
C GLY A 826 -22.55 -22.21 -0.80
N SER A 827 -23.45 -22.03 0.17
CA SER A 827 -24.69 -21.27 -0.02
C SER A 827 -24.95 -20.24 1.09
N GLY A 828 -25.32 -19.02 0.69
CA GLY A 828 -25.65 -17.90 1.56
C GLY A 828 -27.14 -17.56 1.58
N ASN A 829 -27.60 -16.95 2.68
CA ASN A 829 -28.93 -16.36 2.78
C ASN A 829 -29.01 -15.25 3.84
N ILE A 830 -28.17 -15.30 4.89
CA ILE A 830 -28.12 -14.27 5.94
C ILE A 830 -27.94 -12.89 5.30
N TRP A 831 -28.81 -11.93 5.64
CA TRP A 831 -28.79 -10.52 5.17
C TRP A 831 -28.66 -10.29 3.65
N GLY A 832 -28.84 -11.33 2.82
CA GLY A 832 -28.64 -11.27 1.36
C GLY A 832 -27.21 -11.59 0.89
N ASP A 833 -26.37 -12.19 1.73
CA ASP A 833 -25.17 -12.91 1.27
C ASP A 833 -25.57 -13.99 0.25
N ALA A 834 -24.83 -14.10 -0.85
CA ALA A 834 -25.13 -15.02 -1.96
C ALA A 834 -24.41 -16.38 -1.85
N ASP A 835 -24.88 -17.35 -2.62
CA ASP A 835 -24.17 -18.62 -2.86
C ASP A 835 -22.83 -18.39 -3.59
N ILE A 836 -21.87 -19.31 -3.43
CA ILE A 836 -20.57 -19.24 -4.10
C ILE A 836 -20.73 -19.57 -5.60
N SER A 837 -20.24 -18.69 -6.48
CA SER A 837 -20.50 -18.78 -7.92
C SER A 837 -19.70 -19.89 -8.63
N SER A 838 -18.48 -20.16 -8.14
CA SER A 838 -17.61 -21.24 -8.62
C SER A 838 -16.61 -21.63 -7.53
N ALA A 839 -16.82 -22.79 -6.90
CA ALA A 839 -15.88 -23.34 -5.92
C ALA A 839 -15.94 -24.87 -5.80
N LYS A 840 -14.82 -25.45 -5.37
CA LYS A 840 -14.71 -26.85 -4.93
C LYS A 840 -14.41 -26.92 -3.44
N PHE A 841 -14.87 -27.98 -2.80
CA PHE A 841 -14.69 -28.27 -1.37
C PHE A 841 -14.27 -29.72 -1.15
N ASP A 842 -13.39 -29.95 -0.16
CA ASP A 842 -12.96 -31.29 0.25
C ASP A 842 -12.70 -31.35 1.78
N ASN A 843 -12.78 -32.55 2.39
CA ASN A 843 -12.65 -32.84 3.81
C ASN A 843 -13.39 -31.81 4.70
N VAL A 844 -14.67 -31.59 4.41
CA VAL A 844 -15.52 -30.71 5.24
C VAL A 844 -15.72 -31.38 6.59
N SER A 845 -15.25 -30.72 7.65
CA SER A 845 -15.21 -31.24 9.02
C SER A 845 -15.83 -30.26 10.01
N VAL A 846 -16.49 -30.80 11.04
CA VAL A 846 -17.13 -30.06 12.13
C VAL A 846 -16.73 -30.68 13.46
N TYR A 847 -16.29 -29.86 14.41
CA TYR A 847 -15.91 -30.27 15.77
C TYR A 847 -16.79 -29.57 16.83
N ASP A 848 -17.21 -30.30 17.87
CA ASP A 848 -17.96 -29.79 19.05
C ASP A 848 -17.10 -29.04 20.08
N THR A 849 -15.92 -28.59 19.63
CA THR A 849 -14.98 -27.79 20.41
C THR A 849 -14.30 -26.78 19.50
N ALA A 850 -13.96 -25.62 20.06
CA ALA A 850 -12.98 -24.73 19.45
C ALA A 850 -11.60 -25.38 19.54
N LEU A 851 -10.91 -25.49 18.40
CA LEU A 851 -9.51 -25.88 18.32
C LEU A 851 -8.61 -24.67 18.62
N THR A 852 -7.48 -24.92 19.27
CA THR A 852 -6.39 -23.94 19.44
C THR A 852 -5.53 -23.88 18.19
N ASP A 853 -4.76 -22.80 18.04
CA ASP A 853 -3.86 -22.55 16.90
C ASP A 853 -2.93 -23.75 16.63
N GLN A 854 -2.45 -24.38 17.71
CA GLN A 854 -1.57 -25.56 17.65
C GLN A 854 -2.30 -26.80 17.14
N GLN A 855 -3.57 -26.96 17.50
CA GLN A 855 -4.43 -28.05 17.01
C GLN A 855 -4.86 -27.81 15.56
N VAL A 856 -5.07 -26.57 15.14
CA VAL A 856 -5.35 -26.23 13.73
C VAL A 856 -4.12 -26.45 12.86
N GLU A 857 -2.92 -26.13 13.35
CA GLU A 857 -1.66 -26.45 12.68
C GLU A 857 -1.42 -27.96 12.59
N ALA A 858 -1.66 -28.71 13.68
CA ALA A 858 -1.58 -30.17 13.67
C ALA A 858 -2.59 -30.79 12.69
N LEU A 859 -3.84 -30.32 12.70
CA LEU A 859 -4.90 -30.76 11.79
C LEU A 859 -4.53 -30.47 10.33
N TYR A 860 -3.98 -29.30 10.03
CA TYR A 860 -3.49 -28.97 8.68
C TYR A 860 -2.35 -29.91 8.24
N ASN A 861 -1.38 -30.17 9.12
CA ASN A 861 -0.29 -31.11 8.82
C ASN A 861 -0.82 -32.54 8.59
N GLU A 862 -1.82 -33.00 9.37
CA GLU A 862 -2.50 -34.27 9.13
C GLU A 862 -3.29 -34.28 7.80
N GLU A 863 -3.99 -33.19 7.46
CA GLU A 863 -4.73 -33.00 6.19
C GLU A 863 -3.84 -32.86 4.94
N VAL A 864 -2.55 -32.55 5.11
CA VAL A 864 -1.52 -32.61 4.06
C VAL A 864 -0.90 -34.00 3.98
N SER A 865 -0.56 -34.62 5.12
CA SER A 865 0.11 -35.93 5.20
C SER A 865 -0.78 -37.15 4.95
N SER A 866 -2.11 -37.01 5.00
CA SER A 866 -3.08 -38.11 4.84
C SER A 866 -3.33 -38.54 3.39
N LYS A 867 -2.62 -37.95 2.42
CA LYS A 867 -2.54 -38.44 1.03
C LYS A 867 -1.44 -39.51 0.91
N PRO A 868 -1.45 -40.37 -0.13
CA PRO A 868 -0.28 -41.17 -0.45
C PRO A 868 0.94 -40.25 -0.61
N GLU A 869 1.99 -40.51 0.17
CA GLU A 869 3.13 -39.62 0.37
C GLU A 869 3.81 -39.23 -0.96
N GLU A 870 3.86 -37.92 -1.27
CA GLU A 870 5.10 -37.41 -1.86
C GLU A 870 6.16 -37.46 -0.75
N PRO A 871 7.39 -37.93 -1.05
CA PRO A 871 8.40 -38.24 -0.04
C PRO A 871 8.77 -37.03 0.80
N SER A 872 9.10 -37.27 2.07
CA SER A 872 9.34 -36.21 3.04
C SER A 872 10.65 -35.50 2.72
N ASN A 873 10.57 -34.21 2.38
CA ASN A 873 11.77 -33.42 2.10
C ASN A 873 12.58 -33.24 3.39
N PRO A 874 13.86 -33.65 3.44
CA PRO A 874 14.71 -33.39 4.60
C PRO A 874 14.83 -31.88 4.86
N SER A 875 14.89 -31.53 6.15
CA SER A 875 14.90 -30.15 6.67
C SER A 875 15.93 -29.25 5.98
N GLU A 876 15.59 -27.96 5.84
CA GLU A 876 16.32 -26.98 5.04
C GLU A 876 17.83 -26.90 5.32
N GLY A 877 18.62 -26.94 4.24
CA GLY A 877 20.06 -26.75 4.27
C GLY A 877 20.48 -25.41 3.69
N ASN A 878 20.93 -24.49 4.55
CA ASN A 878 21.71 -23.28 4.24
C ASN A 878 21.46 -22.66 2.85
N GLY A 879 20.29 -22.04 2.64
CA GLY A 879 20.03 -21.23 1.44
C GLY A 879 19.54 -21.98 0.20
N ILE A 880 19.14 -23.25 0.33
CA ILE A 880 18.33 -23.96 -0.67
C ILE A 880 17.02 -24.48 -0.08
N SER A 881 15.94 -24.30 -0.83
CA SER A 881 14.73 -25.12 -0.71
C SER A 881 14.84 -26.32 -1.66
N PHE A 882 14.80 -27.52 -1.07
CA PHE A 882 14.99 -28.80 -1.73
C PHE A 882 13.65 -29.54 -1.85
N ASN A 883 13.32 -30.01 -3.05
CA ASN A 883 12.14 -30.84 -3.28
C ASN A 883 12.53 -32.10 -4.07
N TYR A 884 12.56 -33.24 -3.40
CA TYR A 884 12.61 -34.59 -3.96
C TYR A 884 11.19 -35.12 -4.15
N LYS A 885 10.99 -35.87 -5.23
CA LYS A 885 9.73 -36.50 -5.58
C LYS A 885 9.98 -37.86 -6.22
N VAL A 886 9.24 -38.88 -5.78
CA VAL A 886 9.06 -40.11 -6.54
C VAL A 886 7.99 -39.87 -7.60
N ASP A 887 8.33 -40.03 -8.87
CA ASP A 887 7.40 -39.89 -9.99
C ASP A 887 6.70 -41.22 -10.31
N GLU A 888 7.42 -42.34 -10.16
CA GLU A 888 7.00 -43.67 -10.58
C GLU A 888 7.85 -44.72 -9.84
N ALA A 889 7.25 -45.81 -9.36
CA ALA A 889 7.98 -46.93 -8.75
C ALA A 889 7.39 -48.27 -9.21
N TRP A 890 8.27 -49.23 -9.54
CA TRP A 890 7.88 -50.55 -10.05
C TRP A 890 8.92 -51.61 -9.68
N GLU A 891 8.46 -52.79 -9.25
CA GLU A 891 9.32 -53.88 -8.79
C GLU A 891 10.34 -53.39 -7.72
N ASN A 892 11.63 -53.34 -8.08
CA ASN A 892 12.75 -52.88 -7.26
C ASN A 892 13.37 -51.58 -7.83
N TYR A 893 12.62 -50.80 -8.62
CA TYR A 893 13.08 -49.57 -9.27
C TYR A 893 12.22 -48.37 -8.89
N VAL A 894 12.88 -47.23 -8.70
CA VAL A 894 12.25 -45.93 -8.49
C VAL A 894 12.73 -44.95 -9.54
N LYS A 895 11.82 -44.12 -10.03
CA LYS A 895 12.09 -42.97 -10.89
C LYS A 895 11.69 -41.72 -10.11
N SER A 896 12.61 -40.77 -10.03
CA SER A 896 12.46 -39.60 -9.17
C SER A 896 12.94 -38.32 -9.84
N THR A 897 12.36 -37.20 -9.42
CA THR A 897 12.75 -35.84 -9.78
C THR A 897 13.25 -35.11 -8.53
N VAL A 898 14.25 -34.26 -8.70
CA VAL A 898 14.80 -33.35 -7.69
C VAL A 898 14.79 -31.94 -8.24
N LYS A 899 14.18 -31.02 -7.49
CA LYS A 899 14.19 -29.58 -7.71
C LYS A 899 15.03 -28.92 -6.62
N LEU A 900 16.01 -28.11 -7.03
CA LEU A 900 16.82 -27.27 -6.16
C LEU A 900 16.45 -25.81 -6.41
N THR A 901 15.94 -25.10 -5.40
CA THR A 901 15.59 -23.67 -5.49
C THR A 901 16.51 -22.86 -4.58
N ASN A 902 17.16 -21.83 -5.09
CA ASN A 902 18.02 -20.96 -4.29
C ASN A 902 17.19 -19.98 -3.45
N THR A 903 17.25 -20.10 -2.13
CA THR A 903 16.56 -19.22 -1.16
C THR A 903 17.51 -18.21 -0.49
N SER A 904 18.79 -18.21 -0.84
CA SER A 904 19.78 -17.26 -0.33
C SER A 904 19.87 -15.95 -1.13
N ASP A 905 20.53 -14.95 -0.53
CA ASP A 905 20.85 -13.64 -1.11
C ASP A 905 21.94 -13.69 -2.21
N LYS A 906 22.50 -14.87 -2.54
CA LYS A 906 23.68 -15.04 -3.39
C LYS A 906 23.46 -16.09 -4.45
N THR A 907 23.98 -15.87 -5.66
CA THR A 907 23.95 -16.87 -6.73
C THR A 907 24.81 -18.09 -6.39
N ILE A 908 24.19 -19.27 -6.36
CA ILE A 908 24.89 -20.54 -6.19
C ILE A 908 25.54 -20.89 -7.52
N SER A 909 26.85 -20.72 -7.60
CA SER A 909 27.64 -20.91 -8.82
C SER A 909 28.05 -22.37 -9.03
N ASN A 910 28.09 -22.83 -10.29
CA ASN A 910 28.45 -24.19 -10.73
C ASN A 910 27.92 -25.33 -9.84
N TRP A 911 26.59 -25.38 -9.63
CA TRP A 911 26.01 -26.15 -8.54
C TRP A 911 26.42 -27.64 -8.56
N ALA A 912 26.82 -28.10 -7.37
CA ALA A 912 27.07 -29.50 -7.04
C ALA A 912 26.37 -29.84 -5.73
N LEU A 913 25.48 -30.82 -5.80
CA LEU A 913 24.67 -31.34 -4.70
C LEU A 913 25.32 -32.61 -4.15
N LYS A 914 25.67 -32.63 -2.87
CA LYS A 914 25.87 -33.88 -2.14
C LYS A 914 24.52 -34.35 -1.60
N ALA A 915 24.20 -35.64 -1.77
CA ALA A 915 22.94 -36.24 -1.33
C ALA A 915 23.13 -37.68 -0.84
N ASP A 916 22.51 -38.03 0.30
CA ASP A 916 22.55 -39.38 0.89
C ASP A 916 21.25 -40.15 0.55
N PHE A 917 21.35 -41.19 -0.27
CA PHE A 917 20.26 -41.91 -0.92
C PHE A 917 20.50 -43.43 -0.92
N ASP A 918 19.55 -44.22 -0.39
CA ASP A 918 19.70 -45.68 -0.18
C ASP A 918 19.26 -46.50 -1.40
N GLY A 919 19.95 -46.30 -2.53
CA GLY A 919 19.71 -47.02 -3.77
C GLY A 919 20.80 -46.74 -4.82
N GLU A 920 20.92 -47.62 -5.82
CA GLU A 920 21.92 -47.55 -6.89
C GLU A 920 21.36 -46.78 -8.09
N ILE A 921 21.89 -45.58 -8.39
CA ILE A 921 21.39 -44.74 -9.50
C ILE A 921 21.87 -45.28 -10.85
N THR A 922 20.96 -45.89 -11.60
CA THR A 922 21.24 -46.55 -12.90
C THR A 922 21.18 -45.62 -14.11
N GLN A 923 20.38 -44.54 -14.03
CA GLN A 923 20.24 -43.52 -15.08
C GLN A 923 19.97 -42.15 -14.45
N ILE A 924 20.46 -41.07 -15.06
CA ILE A 924 20.25 -39.68 -14.63
C ILE A 924 20.15 -38.75 -15.84
N TRP A 925 19.32 -37.71 -15.76
CA TRP A 925 19.15 -36.67 -16.79
C TRP A 925 19.14 -35.27 -16.18
N ASN A 926 19.51 -34.25 -16.99
CA ASN A 926 19.80 -32.85 -16.62
C ASN A 926 20.93 -32.64 -15.59
N ALA A 927 21.36 -33.68 -14.89
CA ALA A 927 22.52 -33.71 -14.00
C ALA A 927 23.43 -34.90 -14.33
N SER A 928 24.58 -34.98 -13.66
CA SER A 928 25.54 -36.07 -13.76
C SER A 928 26.11 -36.43 -12.39
N ILE A 929 26.39 -37.72 -12.18
CA ILE A 929 27.05 -38.19 -10.95
C ILE A 929 28.56 -37.93 -11.12
N ALA A 930 29.11 -37.05 -10.29
CA ALA A 930 30.53 -36.76 -10.25
C ALA A 930 31.31 -37.84 -9.49
N SER A 931 30.73 -38.34 -8.39
CA SER A 931 31.24 -39.44 -7.58
C SER A 931 30.15 -39.98 -6.66
N HIS A 932 30.37 -41.18 -6.09
CA HIS A 932 29.62 -41.65 -4.92
C HIS A 932 30.49 -42.58 -4.07
N ASP A 933 30.19 -42.67 -2.78
CA ASP A 933 30.75 -43.66 -1.85
C ASP A 933 29.61 -44.28 -1.04
N GLY A 934 29.31 -45.55 -1.32
CA GLY A 934 28.08 -46.20 -0.91
C GLY A 934 26.85 -45.36 -1.28
N ASN A 935 26.05 -45.02 -0.26
CA ASN A 935 24.79 -44.28 -0.39
C ASN A 935 24.99 -42.76 -0.55
N SER A 936 26.22 -42.24 -0.51
CA SER A 936 26.50 -40.81 -0.53
C SER A 936 26.96 -40.36 -1.92
N TYR A 937 26.10 -39.67 -2.66
CA TYR A 937 26.34 -39.21 -4.03
C TYR A 937 26.77 -37.74 -4.08
N ILE A 938 27.62 -37.39 -5.05
CA ILE A 938 27.82 -36.01 -5.51
C ILE A 938 27.27 -35.91 -6.94
N ILE A 939 26.22 -35.09 -7.09
CA ILE A 939 25.48 -34.86 -8.33
C ILE A 939 25.69 -33.42 -8.76
N LYS A 940 26.29 -33.20 -9.94
CA LYS A 940 26.55 -31.86 -10.50
C LYS A 940 25.70 -31.57 -11.73
N ASN A 941 25.58 -30.29 -12.05
CA ASN A 941 24.98 -29.82 -13.29
C ASN A 941 25.63 -30.48 -14.54
N SER A 942 24.85 -30.66 -15.60
CA SER A 942 25.34 -31.18 -16.90
C SER A 942 25.74 -30.06 -17.89
N GLY A 943 26.27 -28.95 -17.38
CA GLY A 943 26.79 -27.82 -18.17
C GLY A 943 25.77 -26.70 -18.46
N TRP A 944 24.47 -26.93 -18.29
CA TRP A 944 23.47 -25.85 -18.25
C TRP A 944 22.17 -26.26 -17.54
N PRO A 945 21.55 -25.40 -16.70
CA PRO A 945 22.14 -24.18 -16.13
C PRO A 945 23.21 -24.53 -15.08
N GLN A 946 24.38 -23.87 -15.13
CA GLN A 946 25.45 -24.05 -14.13
C GLN A 946 25.14 -23.32 -12.83
N ASP A 947 24.45 -22.18 -12.90
CA ASP A 947 24.23 -21.29 -11.76
C ASP A 947 22.75 -21.25 -11.38
N ILE A 948 22.48 -21.06 -10.08
CA ILE A 948 21.14 -20.84 -9.53
C ILE A 948 21.11 -19.45 -8.90
N THR A 949 20.54 -18.46 -9.59
CA THR A 949 20.35 -17.11 -9.02
C THR A 949 19.28 -17.14 -7.92
N THR A 950 19.28 -16.15 -7.02
CA THR A 950 18.26 -16.02 -5.96
C THR A 950 16.84 -16.14 -6.50
N GLY A 951 16.02 -17.00 -5.88
CA GLY A 951 14.64 -17.31 -6.29
C GLY A 951 14.49 -18.21 -7.52
N ALA A 952 15.57 -18.50 -8.26
CA ALA A 952 15.54 -19.45 -9.38
C ALA A 952 15.67 -20.90 -8.90
N ALA A 953 15.28 -21.83 -9.78
CA ALA A 953 15.33 -23.26 -9.52
C ALA A 953 15.87 -24.06 -10.71
N VAL A 954 16.44 -25.22 -10.42
CA VAL A 954 16.93 -26.20 -11.40
C VAL A 954 16.35 -27.59 -11.10
N GLU A 955 16.11 -28.38 -12.13
CA GLU A 955 15.42 -29.68 -12.02
C GLU A 955 16.17 -30.78 -12.76
N PHE A 956 16.47 -31.86 -12.04
CA PHE A 956 17.06 -33.09 -12.58
C PHE A 956 16.25 -34.30 -12.13
N GLY A 957 16.47 -35.45 -12.77
CA GLY A 957 15.81 -36.69 -12.37
C GLY A 957 16.63 -37.92 -12.71
N PHE A 958 16.25 -39.04 -12.10
CA PHE A 958 17.01 -40.28 -12.17
C PHE A 958 16.12 -41.53 -12.07
N ILE A 959 16.68 -42.69 -12.45
CA ILE A 959 16.12 -44.01 -12.18
C ILE A 959 17.15 -44.80 -11.36
N ALA A 960 16.74 -45.29 -10.19
CA ALA A 960 17.57 -46.10 -9.30
C ALA A 960 16.94 -47.47 -9.01
N SER A 961 17.78 -48.46 -8.72
CA SER A 961 17.37 -49.76 -8.18
C SER A 961 17.63 -49.85 -6.67
N TYR A 962 16.73 -50.51 -5.93
CA TYR A 962 16.77 -50.58 -4.46
C TYR A 962 16.36 -51.97 -3.92
N GLU A 963 16.63 -52.22 -2.63
CA GLU A 963 16.17 -53.41 -1.90
C GLU A 963 15.26 -53.00 -0.73
N GLY A 964 13.94 -53.21 -0.86
CA GLY A 964 12.97 -52.89 0.19
C GLY A 964 11.51 -52.95 -0.27
N GLU A 965 10.56 -52.83 0.67
CA GLU A 965 9.12 -52.75 0.36
C GLU A 965 8.64 -51.31 0.09
N LYS A 966 9.39 -50.28 0.53
CA LYS A 966 9.19 -48.87 0.17
C LYS A 966 10.37 -48.39 -0.69
N ALA A 967 10.11 -47.53 -1.66
CA ALA A 967 11.15 -46.87 -2.44
C ALA A 967 11.99 -45.92 -1.55
N PRO A 968 13.32 -45.83 -1.76
CA PRO A 968 14.19 -44.98 -0.95
C PRO A 968 13.96 -43.48 -1.19
N GLU A 969 14.31 -42.70 -0.18
CA GLU A 969 14.22 -41.24 -0.17
C GLU A 969 15.62 -40.63 -0.06
N ILE A 970 15.78 -39.38 -0.50
CA ILE A 970 17.01 -38.62 -0.22
C ILE A 970 16.92 -38.14 1.23
N THR A 971 17.74 -38.72 2.09
CA THR A 971 17.66 -38.55 3.56
C THR A 971 18.42 -37.33 4.07
N LYS A 972 19.37 -36.81 3.28
CA LYS A 972 20.19 -35.64 3.59
C LYS A 972 20.74 -35.04 2.30
N TYR A 973 20.95 -33.73 2.28
CA TYR A 973 21.64 -33.04 1.20
C TYR A 973 22.48 -31.87 1.71
N SER A 974 23.38 -31.37 0.86
CA SER A 974 24.08 -30.09 1.00
C SER A 974 24.67 -29.66 -0.34
N ILE A 975 24.67 -28.36 -0.65
CA ILE A 975 25.56 -27.86 -1.71
C ILE A 975 27.01 -27.97 -1.24
N VAL A 976 27.87 -28.43 -2.14
CA VAL A 976 29.31 -28.60 -1.93
C VAL A 976 30.17 -27.79 -2.90
N SER A 977 29.57 -27.19 -3.94
CA SER A 977 30.26 -26.29 -4.86
C SER A 977 30.76 -25.03 -4.14
N SER A 978 32.06 -24.73 -4.26
CA SER A 978 32.73 -23.59 -3.64
C SER A 978 33.79 -22.99 -4.57
N GLU A 979 33.99 -21.69 -4.49
CA GLU A 979 35.04 -21.00 -5.24
C GLU A 979 36.43 -21.30 -4.64
N GLN A 980 37.40 -21.63 -5.49
CA GLN A 980 38.79 -21.90 -5.15
C GLN A 980 39.71 -21.15 -6.11
N ARG A 981 40.85 -20.66 -5.60
CA ARG A 981 41.86 -20.00 -6.43
C ARG A 981 42.62 -21.04 -7.26
N VAL A 982 42.75 -20.79 -8.56
CA VAL A 982 43.61 -21.57 -9.47
C VAL A 982 45.07 -21.19 -9.19
N GLU A 983 45.94 -22.18 -9.01
CA GLU A 983 47.37 -21.93 -8.76
C GLU A 983 48.07 -21.28 -9.96
N ASP A 984 48.98 -20.35 -9.71
CA ASP A 984 49.53 -19.42 -10.72
C ASP A 984 50.45 -20.07 -11.78
N ASP A 985 50.75 -21.36 -11.67
CA ASP A 985 51.42 -22.14 -12.72
C ASP A 985 50.45 -22.98 -13.59
N GLN A 986 49.18 -23.11 -13.19
CA GLN A 986 48.14 -23.85 -13.92
C GLN A 986 47.41 -23.02 -14.97
N TYR A 987 47.57 -21.69 -14.99
CA TYR A 987 46.96 -20.82 -16.00
C TYR A 987 47.94 -19.80 -16.57
N LYS A 988 47.55 -19.14 -17.66
CA LYS A 988 48.26 -17.98 -18.23
C LYS A 988 47.27 -17.05 -18.93
N VAL A 989 47.35 -15.76 -18.64
CA VAL A 989 46.52 -14.73 -19.27
C VAL A 989 47.34 -13.97 -20.32
N ASP A 990 46.77 -13.74 -21.50
CA ASP A 990 47.33 -12.89 -22.55
C ASP A 990 46.37 -11.75 -22.87
N PHE A 991 46.85 -10.50 -22.78
CA PHE A 991 46.12 -9.31 -23.24
C PHE A 991 46.55 -8.88 -24.63
N SER A 992 45.60 -8.44 -25.46
CA SER A 992 45.88 -7.76 -26.72
C SER A 992 44.82 -6.69 -27.05
N LYS A 993 45.20 -5.72 -27.88
CA LYS A 993 44.26 -4.75 -28.49
C LYS A 993 43.97 -5.18 -29.92
N SER A 994 42.71 -5.52 -30.20
CA SER A 994 42.25 -5.98 -31.53
C SER A 994 41.98 -4.83 -32.50
N SER A 995 41.60 -3.65 -32.00
CA SER A 995 41.49 -2.38 -32.73
C SER A 995 41.61 -1.20 -31.77
N GLU A 996 42.03 -0.02 -32.25
CA GLU A 996 42.22 1.19 -31.42
C GLU A 996 42.06 2.49 -32.23
N TRP A 997 41.24 3.40 -31.74
CA TRP A 997 40.99 4.75 -32.28
C TRP A 997 41.45 5.83 -31.30
N ASP A 998 41.06 7.08 -31.50
CA ASP A 998 41.67 8.24 -30.82
C ASP A 998 41.21 8.46 -29.36
N ASN A 999 40.18 7.76 -28.88
CA ASN A 999 39.71 7.79 -27.48
C ASN A 999 39.07 6.43 -27.08
N GLY A 1000 39.54 5.31 -27.64
CA GLY A 1000 38.98 3.99 -27.32
C GLY A 1000 39.61 2.84 -28.09
N PHE A 1001 39.37 1.61 -27.63
CA PHE A 1001 39.92 0.38 -28.23
C PHE A 1001 39.09 -0.86 -27.87
N ASN A 1002 39.22 -1.91 -28.67
CA ASN A 1002 38.69 -3.23 -28.35
C ASN A 1002 39.79 -4.13 -27.77
N GLY A 1003 39.80 -4.30 -26.46
CA GLY A 1003 40.66 -5.26 -25.75
C GLY A 1003 40.17 -6.70 -25.90
N GLU A 1004 41.10 -7.65 -25.87
CA GLU A 1004 40.83 -9.08 -25.74
C GLU A 1004 41.78 -9.68 -24.68
N LEU A 1005 41.20 -10.44 -23.74
CA LEU A 1005 41.90 -11.23 -22.74
C LEU A 1005 41.68 -12.72 -23.04
N VAL A 1006 42.77 -13.46 -23.21
CA VAL A 1006 42.76 -14.91 -23.45
C VAL A 1006 43.24 -15.61 -22.18
N ILE A 1007 42.40 -16.45 -21.60
CA ILE A 1007 42.74 -17.27 -20.42
C ILE A 1007 43.08 -18.67 -20.93
N ASN A 1008 44.34 -19.07 -20.76
CA ASN A 1008 44.85 -20.39 -21.10
C ASN A 1008 44.91 -21.27 -19.86
N ASN A 1009 44.34 -22.48 -19.93
CA ASN A 1009 44.48 -23.51 -18.92
C ASN A 1009 45.69 -24.40 -19.28
N ASN A 1010 46.76 -24.28 -18.51
CA ASN A 1010 47.99 -25.07 -18.61
C ASN A 1010 47.95 -26.34 -17.74
N GLY A 1011 46.95 -26.46 -16.87
CA GLY A 1011 46.74 -27.59 -15.97
C GLY A 1011 46.15 -28.83 -16.67
N ASN A 1012 46.09 -29.92 -15.92
CA ASN A 1012 45.60 -31.22 -16.40
C ASN A 1012 44.11 -31.49 -16.06
N THR A 1013 43.48 -30.61 -15.30
CA THR A 1013 42.03 -30.57 -15.01
C THR A 1013 41.34 -29.46 -15.80
N PRO A 1014 40.04 -29.56 -16.11
CA PRO A 1014 39.25 -28.40 -16.53
C PRO A 1014 39.16 -27.37 -15.40
N ILE A 1015 39.16 -26.10 -15.76
CA ILE A 1015 38.83 -24.95 -14.91
C ILE A 1015 37.33 -24.67 -15.14
N GLU A 1016 36.48 -24.82 -14.12
CA GLU A 1016 35.02 -24.65 -14.26
C GLU A 1016 34.49 -23.35 -13.65
N ASN A 1017 33.56 -22.71 -14.37
CA ASN A 1017 32.86 -21.47 -14.01
C ASN A 1017 33.79 -20.34 -13.53
N TRP A 1018 34.79 -19.99 -14.36
CA TRP A 1018 35.88 -19.11 -13.97
C TRP A 1018 35.45 -17.68 -13.61
N VAL A 1019 36.13 -17.13 -12.61
CA VAL A 1019 36.15 -15.71 -12.24
C VAL A 1019 37.60 -15.24 -12.30
N ILE A 1020 37.85 -14.07 -12.88
CA ILE A 1020 39.19 -13.47 -12.97
C ILE A 1020 39.16 -12.06 -12.40
N GLU A 1021 40.07 -11.81 -11.46
CA GLU A 1021 40.34 -10.50 -10.88
C GLU A 1021 41.60 -9.91 -11.52
N PHE A 1022 41.63 -8.60 -11.77
CA PHE A 1022 42.82 -7.88 -12.24
C PHE A 1022 42.73 -6.37 -11.98
N ASP A 1023 43.88 -5.70 -11.95
CA ASP A 1023 43.96 -4.24 -11.89
C ASP A 1023 44.10 -3.66 -13.31
N TYR A 1024 43.26 -2.68 -13.65
CA TYR A 1024 43.28 -1.98 -14.93
C TYR A 1024 42.75 -0.54 -14.81
N LYS A 1025 43.51 0.44 -15.34
CA LYS A 1025 43.18 1.88 -15.14
C LYS A 1025 42.27 2.48 -16.19
N ASP A 1026 42.12 1.87 -17.37
CA ASP A 1026 41.18 2.35 -18.37
C ASP A 1026 39.75 1.86 -18.04
N THR A 1027 38.75 2.65 -18.39
CA THR A 1027 37.34 2.31 -18.12
C THR A 1027 36.84 1.28 -19.14
N ILE A 1028 36.28 0.16 -18.68
CA ILE A 1028 35.55 -0.78 -19.54
C ILE A 1028 34.10 -0.29 -19.70
N GLU A 1029 33.73 0.11 -20.92
CA GLU A 1029 32.36 0.55 -21.25
C GLU A 1029 31.44 -0.59 -21.68
N SER A 1030 31.96 -1.60 -22.40
CA SER A 1030 31.19 -2.77 -22.85
C SER A 1030 32.01 -4.05 -22.84
N ILE A 1031 31.37 -5.21 -22.65
CA ILE A 1031 32.05 -6.52 -22.50
C ILE A 1031 31.26 -7.68 -23.13
N TRP A 1032 31.96 -8.57 -23.85
CA TRP A 1032 31.40 -9.75 -24.53
C TRP A 1032 32.12 -11.04 -24.14
N ASN A 1033 31.40 -12.16 -24.19
CA ASN A 1033 31.79 -13.49 -23.66
C ASN A 1033 32.08 -13.56 -22.14
N ALA A 1034 32.06 -12.42 -21.44
CA ALA A 1034 32.16 -12.30 -19.99
C ALA A 1034 31.22 -11.19 -19.48
N GLU A 1035 31.18 -10.99 -18.16
CA GLU A 1035 30.44 -9.93 -17.46
C GLU A 1035 31.23 -9.39 -16.27
N ILE A 1036 31.03 -8.11 -15.95
CA ILE A 1036 31.63 -7.47 -14.78
C ILE A 1036 30.79 -7.83 -13.56
N VAL A 1037 31.39 -8.55 -12.60
CA VAL A 1037 30.77 -8.89 -11.31
C VAL A 1037 30.88 -7.72 -10.34
N SER A 1038 32.05 -7.08 -10.28
CA SER A 1038 32.25 -5.83 -9.56
C SER A 1038 33.42 -5.03 -10.13
N HIS A 1039 33.45 -3.74 -9.81
CA HIS A 1039 34.52 -2.81 -10.18
C HIS A 1039 34.70 -1.76 -9.07
N LYS A 1040 35.93 -1.49 -8.64
CA LYS A 1040 36.22 -0.52 -7.57
C LYS A 1040 37.61 0.10 -7.71
N GLY A 1041 37.65 1.41 -7.99
CA GLY A 1041 38.92 2.11 -8.26
C GLY A 1041 39.45 1.64 -9.62
N ASP A 1042 40.62 1.03 -9.61
CA ASP A 1042 41.24 0.42 -10.81
C ASP A 1042 41.01 -1.11 -10.84
N HIS A 1043 40.29 -1.70 -9.87
CA HIS A 1043 40.21 -3.15 -9.70
C HIS A 1043 38.91 -3.73 -10.29
N TYR A 1044 39.03 -4.74 -11.16
CA TYR A 1044 37.91 -5.42 -11.84
C TYR A 1044 37.79 -6.89 -11.42
N VAL A 1045 36.56 -7.35 -11.19
CA VAL A 1045 36.20 -8.76 -11.03
C VAL A 1045 35.29 -9.16 -12.19
N ILE A 1046 35.75 -10.08 -13.03
CA ILE A 1046 35.10 -10.48 -14.29
C ILE A 1046 34.75 -11.97 -14.26
N LYS A 1047 33.54 -12.36 -14.67
CA LYS A 1047 33.10 -13.76 -14.75
C LYS A 1047 32.81 -14.19 -16.18
N GLY A 1048 33.11 -15.44 -16.51
CA GLY A 1048 32.77 -16.03 -17.81
C GLY A 1048 31.26 -16.19 -17.99
N LYS A 1049 30.71 -15.74 -19.13
CA LYS A 1049 29.30 -16.02 -19.48
C LYS A 1049 29.13 -17.52 -19.73
N SER A 1050 27.94 -18.07 -19.48
CA SER A 1050 27.69 -19.53 -19.45
C SER A 1050 28.14 -20.33 -20.69
N HIS A 1051 28.18 -19.74 -21.89
CA HIS A 1051 28.71 -20.40 -23.10
C HIS A 1051 30.25 -20.42 -23.18
N ASN A 1052 30.94 -19.73 -22.28
CA ASN A 1052 32.38 -19.47 -22.22
C ASN A 1052 33.00 -19.78 -20.84
N ALA A 1053 32.18 -20.23 -19.87
CA ALA A 1053 32.51 -20.29 -18.45
C ALA A 1053 33.48 -21.43 -18.05
N ASN A 1054 33.79 -22.38 -18.94
CA ASN A 1054 34.59 -23.57 -18.59
C ASN A 1054 35.77 -23.74 -19.57
N ILE A 1055 36.99 -23.87 -19.05
CA ILE A 1055 38.23 -24.01 -19.81
C ILE A 1055 38.76 -25.44 -19.64
N LYS A 1056 38.71 -26.26 -20.70
CA LYS A 1056 39.27 -27.62 -20.67
C LYS A 1056 40.79 -27.57 -20.42
N ALA A 1057 41.34 -28.63 -19.82
CA ALA A 1057 42.78 -28.85 -19.73
C ALA A 1057 43.46 -28.66 -21.11
N GLU A 1058 44.63 -28.02 -21.13
CA GLU A 1058 45.39 -27.68 -22.35
C GLU A 1058 44.62 -26.84 -23.41
N ASN A 1059 43.54 -26.13 -23.03
CA ASN A 1059 42.76 -25.26 -23.92
C ASN A 1059 42.67 -23.82 -23.39
N SER A 1060 42.11 -22.91 -24.18
CA SER A 1060 41.89 -21.51 -23.80
C SER A 1060 40.48 -21.02 -24.15
N VAL A 1061 40.06 -19.96 -23.46
CA VAL A 1061 38.88 -19.15 -23.77
C VAL A 1061 39.32 -17.69 -23.93
N SER A 1062 38.50 -16.87 -24.59
CA SER A 1062 38.70 -15.41 -24.58
C SER A 1062 37.43 -14.65 -24.26
N PHE A 1063 37.61 -13.46 -23.71
CA PHE A 1063 36.60 -12.43 -23.62
C PHE A 1063 37.20 -11.10 -24.09
N GLY A 1064 36.34 -10.21 -24.56
CA GLY A 1064 36.78 -8.91 -25.04
C GLY A 1064 35.89 -7.79 -24.55
N PHE A 1065 36.41 -6.58 -24.64
CA PHE A 1065 35.80 -5.40 -24.07
C PHE A 1065 36.13 -4.14 -24.86
N GLU A 1066 35.25 -3.15 -24.81
CA GLU A 1066 35.49 -1.80 -25.28
C GLU A 1066 36.03 -0.97 -24.11
N GLY A 1067 37.25 -0.44 -24.26
CA GLY A 1067 37.93 0.33 -23.24
C GLY A 1067 38.14 1.78 -23.65
N VAL A 1068 37.91 2.71 -22.71
CA VAL A 1068 38.05 4.16 -22.88
C VAL A 1068 39.14 4.71 -21.95
N PRO A 1069 40.18 5.40 -22.48
CA PRO A 1069 41.30 5.86 -21.66
C PRO A 1069 40.97 7.07 -20.80
N ILE A 1070 41.30 7.02 -19.50
CA ILE A 1070 40.94 8.07 -18.53
C ILE A 1070 41.65 9.41 -18.82
N GLU A 1071 42.90 9.40 -19.29
CA GLU A 1071 43.62 10.63 -19.67
C GLU A 1071 43.26 11.15 -21.09
N GLY A 1072 42.43 10.41 -21.83
CA GLY A 1072 42.11 10.67 -23.24
C GLY A 1072 43.26 10.32 -24.21
N GLY A 1073 42.95 10.24 -25.50
CA GLY A 1073 43.90 9.79 -26.51
C GLY A 1073 43.98 8.26 -26.64
N LYS A 1074 45.14 7.76 -27.09
CA LYS A 1074 45.43 6.32 -27.22
C LYS A 1074 46.07 5.79 -25.94
N SER A 1075 45.45 4.77 -25.34
CA SER A 1075 45.91 4.17 -24.08
C SER A 1075 47.23 3.42 -24.19
N THR A 1076 48.05 3.50 -23.15
CA THR A 1076 49.24 2.66 -22.96
C THR A 1076 49.05 1.58 -21.91
N GLU A 1077 47.90 1.54 -21.23
CA GLU A 1077 47.66 0.65 -20.10
C GLU A 1077 47.41 -0.79 -20.56
N VAL A 1078 47.87 -1.73 -19.73
CA VAL A 1078 47.59 -3.17 -19.83
C VAL A 1078 47.04 -3.65 -18.49
N PRO A 1079 46.18 -4.68 -18.44
CA PRO A 1079 45.73 -5.23 -17.16
C PRO A 1079 46.87 -6.02 -16.50
N GLU A 1080 47.01 -5.86 -15.18
CA GLU A 1080 48.06 -6.47 -14.35
C GLU A 1080 47.44 -7.18 -13.13
N ASN A 1081 48.27 -7.86 -12.32
CA ASN A 1081 47.89 -8.51 -11.07
C ASN A 1081 46.73 -9.53 -11.18
N TYR A 1082 46.69 -10.30 -12.27
CA TYR A 1082 45.69 -11.35 -12.48
C TYR A 1082 45.64 -12.34 -11.30
N SER A 1083 44.42 -12.66 -10.86
CA SER A 1083 44.12 -13.82 -10.01
C SER A 1083 42.92 -14.56 -10.60
N LEU A 1084 43.06 -15.84 -10.87
CA LEU A 1084 42.01 -16.68 -11.43
C LEU A 1084 41.41 -17.60 -10.36
N SER A 1085 40.09 -17.67 -10.30
CA SER A 1085 39.31 -18.61 -9.50
C SER A 1085 38.48 -19.54 -10.38
N GLU A 1086 38.14 -20.71 -9.84
CA GLU A 1086 37.19 -21.67 -10.39
C GLU A 1086 36.23 -22.17 -9.31
N VAL A 1087 35.17 -22.89 -9.68
CA VAL A 1087 34.17 -23.41 -8.73
C VAL A 1087 34.15 -24.95 -8.72
N THR A 1088 34.78 -25.53 -7.70
CA THR A 1088 34.97 -26.99 -7.47
C THR A 1088 34.07 -27.52 -6.35
N TYR A 1089 34.07 -28.85 -6.12
CA TYR A 1089 33.25 -29.55 -5.13
C TYR A 1089 33.96 -30.77 -4.51
#